data_AF-A0A1F5GXH8-F1
#
_entry.id   AF-A0A1F5GXH8-F1
#
_cell.length_a   1.000
_cell.length_b   1.000
_cell.length_c   1.000
_cell.angle_alpha   90.00
_cell.angle_beta   90.00
_cell.angle_gamma   90.00
#
_symmetry.space_group_name_H-M   'P 1'
#
loop_
_entity.id
_entity.type
_entity.pdbx_description
1 polymer ?
#
loop_
_entity_poly.entity_id
_entity_poly.type
_entity_poly.pdbx_seq_one_letter_code
_entity_poly.pdbx_strand_id
1 'polypeptide(L)'
;MGVGNLLSNLLKKEKIDKTCFLSLILQPDKVTAIIWAFNQEQVDILGHYTKSIGNIDNLVHQSAEAIDKAASIAQNDVSKVTYGLSQNWLEEDGKLTKDTSRLLKNLSEDLDLDAQAFIPFSAAVNHLLKIEESVTPRAVLVGLFENFCEVHLVENNSVIKSKSFKAKVNITNVKNLITQLKSPSKDLPARIVVYGSTSPDIIKKTTYEDWQDIFENEPKIDIMDSLKLSQAVASAQAADILGYEPTLLEKGKINTSKAPPISNQLGFVEGEDILLDSRSDIGNIDKPEDSSEETEPAENSPKIESETFPHTAPTADDLSPDIRYSPKTDQGTNDENQITKTAVAQRAGITEDLVSIGWLPNLLKLIGQRKFAKKMIFGLIGIVLILIVGTFVGGQFLTSAEVIIKVKSDAQENNFTAQVLADNFSEGSQKISGAELTSTQSGSQKAVATGSKKLGEKAKGPITAFNWTVTPVAFPKETVIISKNGLKFILDSDVKIASRSASIPGQSNTGVTAVEFGPSGNVSSGTDFTIQGYDELLYSARSDSAFSGGDEKQVTVVSQEDLDGLKKSLTQTLSDKAKASLMEKANGRKIHSEAIIVTVKNLRFDKKVDEEASLVNLEMEVVTSSIVYDQVNLRKYLAESLKDRVSNDLEARGEDIDILETSAKINDNILVLSGRFRAKIVPKFDLTQLKDKIAGKSVKESRSIIKENTDVGEVEVDFSPSIFLTNTLPRNKDKINIKVEAI
;
A
#
# COMPACT_ATOMS: atom_id res chain seq x y z
N MET A 1 29.42 -17.12 40.26
CA MET A 1 29.97 -16.45 39.06
C MET A 1 29.02 -16.74 37.93
N GLY A 2 28.18 -15.74 37.62
CA GLY A 2 26.95 -15.89 36.86
C GLY A 2 27.16 -15.72 35.36
N VAL A 3 26.56 -16.64 34.61
CA VAL A 3 25.60 -16.42 33.53
C VAL A 3 25.43 -14.94 33.14
N GLY A 4 26.15 -14.50 32.10
CA GLY A 4 26.08 -13.13 31.60
C GLY A 4 26.31 -12.98 30.10
N ASN A 5 26.26 -14.07 29.32
CA ASN A 5 26.56 -14.05 27.88
C ASN A 5 25.52 -14.76 27.00
N LEU A 6 24.30 -14.98 27.49
CA LEU A 6 23.23 -15.68 26.74
C LEU A 6 22.00 -14.83 26.42
N LEU A 7 21.97 -13.55 26.82
CA LEU A 7 20.78 -12.68 26.67
C LEU A 7 21.00 -11.44 25.79
N SER A 8 22.21 -11.19 25.31
CA SER A 8 22.50 -10.05 24.41
C SER A 8 22.25 -10.34 22.92
N ASN A 9 21.92 -11.58 22.55
CA ASN A 9 21.58 -11.97 21.18
C ASN A 9 20.06 -12.15 20.93
N LEU A 10 19.19 -11.84 21.91
CA LEU A 10 17.75 -12.09 21.78
C LEU A 10 16.90 -10.85 21.43
N LEU A 11 17.49 -9.66 21.29
CA LEU A 11 16.74 -8.41 21.11
C LEU A 11 17.35 -7.46 20.05
N LYS A 12 18.04 -8.01 19.05
CA LYS A 12 18.07 -7.37 17.73
C LYS A 12 16.86 -7.90 16.96
N LYS A 13 15.79 -7.12 16.90
CA LYS A 13 14.83 -7.25 15.81
C LYS A 13 15.61 -6.84 14.56
N GLU A 14 16.18 -7.82 13.87
CA GLU A 14 16.61 -7.64 12.50
C GLU A 14 15.41 -7.04 11.75
N LYS A 15 15.59 -5.87 11.14
CA LYS A 15 14.80 -5.53 9.96
C LYS A 15 15.05 -6.71 9.01
N ILE A 16 14.11 -7.63 8.93
CA ILE A 16 14.15 -8.64 7.90
C ILE A 16 13.94 -7.84 6.62
N ASP A 17 15.01 -7.61 5.86
CA ASP A 17 14.91 -7.27 4.45
C ASP A 17 14.21 -8.46 3.79
N LYS A 18 12.88 -8.49 3.88
CA LYS A 18 12.08 -9.43 3.11
C LYS A 18 12.20 -8.94 1.68
N THR A 19 12.92 -9.69 0.85
CA THR A 19 12.94 -9.47 -0.60
C THR A 19 11.49 -9.46 -1.09
N CYS A 20 10.99 -8.27 -1.42
CA CYS A 20 9.64 -8.09 -1.95
C CYS A 20 9.70 -8.23 -3.46
N PHE A 21 8.66 -8.82 -4.03
CA PHE A 21 8.52 -9.04 -5.47
C PHE A 21 7.29 -8.28 -5.96
N LEU A 22 7.40 -7.68 -7.15
CA LEU A 22 6.29 -7.06 -7.84
C LEU A 22 5.78 -8.00 -8.94
N SER A 23 4.49 -8.30 -8.91
CA SER A 23 3.79 -8.86 -10.06
C SER A 23 2.88 -7.78 -10.65
N LEU A 24 3.13 -7.39 -11.91
CA LEU A 24 2.31 -6.44 -12.64
C LEU A 24 1.44 -7.18 -13.66
N ILE A 25 0.14 -7.19 -13.41
CA ILE A 25 -0.84 -7.98 -14.15
C ILE A 25 -1.53 -7.08 -15.18
N LEU A 26 -1.32 -7.36 -16.46
CA LEU A 26 -1.87 -6.63 -17.59
C LEU A 26 -3.08 -7.36 -18.18
N GLN A 27 -4.26 -6.90 -17.78
CA GLN A 27 -5.52 -7.24 -18.43
C GLN A 27 -5.75 -6.28 -19.61
N PRO A 28 -6.69 -6.58 -20.54
CA PRO A 28 -6.98 -5.70 -21.66
C PRO A 28 -7.48 -4.31 -21.25
N ASP A 29 -8.24 -4.23 -20.15
CA ASP A 29 -8.92 -3.03 -19.65
C ASP A 29 -8.30 -2.46 -18.37
N LYS A 30 -7.48 -3.24 -17.66
CA LYS A 30 -6.98 -2.92 -16.31
C LYS A 30 -5.54 -3.38 -16.10
N VAL A 31 -4.84 -2.68 -15.22
CA VAL A 31 -3.55 -3.08 -14.68
C VAL A 31 -3.68 -3.30 -13.17
N THR A 32 -3.12 -4.38 -12.66
CA THR A 32 -3.08 -4.68 -11.22
C THR A 32 -1.65 -4.87 -10.76
N ALA A 33 -1.23 -4.13 -9.75
CA ALA A 33 0.06 -4.29 -9.09
C ALA A 33 -0.11 -5.07 -7.79
N ILE A 34 0.73 -6.09 -7.58
CA ILE A 34 0.76 -6.89 -6.35
C ILE A 34 2.18 -6.91 -5.84
N ILE A 35 2.33 -6.58 -4.56
CA ILE A 35 3.58 -6.72 -3.85
C ILE A 35 3.43 -7.84 -2.86
N TRP A 36 4.34 -8.79 -2.94
CA TRP A 36 4.32 -9.98 -2.12
C TRP A 36 5.73 -10.36 -1.68
N ALA A 37 5.83 -11.14 -0.61
CA ALA A 37 7.09 -11.64 -0.11
C ALA A 37 6.96 -13.09 0.34
N PHE A 38 8.09 -13.76 0.48
CA PHE A 38 8.13 -15.07 1.11
C PHE A 38 8.00 -14.94 2.63
N ASN A 39 7.10 -15.73 3.20
CA ASN A 39 7.12 -16.08 4.60
C ASN A 39 7.31 -17.59 4.70
N GLN A 40 8.55 -18.01 4.94
CA GLN A 40 8.98 -19.41 4.77
C GLN A 40 8.79 -19.87 3.31
N GLU A 41 7.79 -20.71 3.05
CA GLU A 41 7.45 -21.25 1.71
C GLU A 41 6.09 -20.75 1.21
N GLN A 42 5.53 -19.73 1.86
CA GLN A 42 4.22 -19.17 1.55
C GLN A 42 4.36 -17.81 0.86
N VAL A 43 3.51 -17.59 -0.15
CA VAL A 43 3.34 -16.29 -0.82
C VAL A 43 2.42 -15.43 0.03
N ASP A 44 2.99 -14.40 0.66
CA ASP A 44 2.25 -13.44 1.47
C ASP A 44 2.04 -12.15 0.68
N ILE A 45 0.78 -11.78 0.41
CA ILE A 45 0.44 -10.54 -0.31
C ILE A 45 0.50 -9.39 0.68
N LEU A 46 1.48 -8.52 0.48
CA LEU A 46 1.73 -7.34 1.32
C LEU A 46 0.97 -6.12 0.83
N GLY A 47 0.73 -6.00 -0.48
CA GLY A 47 -0.01 -4.90 -1.08
C GLY A 47 -0.64 -5.29 -2.42
N HIS A 48 -1.82 -4.74 -2.71
CA HIS A 48 -2.48 -4.93 -3.99
C HIS A 48 -3.24 -3.66 -4.39
N TYR A 49 -3.19 -3.28 -5.66
CA TYR A 49 -4.01 -2.20 -6.20
C TYR A 49 -4.30 -2.41 -7.68
N THR A 50 -5.54 -2.13 -8.09
CA THR A 50 -6.00 -2.26 -9.48
C THR A 50 -6.43 -0.90 -10.01
N LYS A 51 -6.07 -0.62 -11.27
CA LYS A 51 -6.40 0.62 -11.98
C LYS A 51 -6.87 0.32 -13.40
N SER A 52 -7.83 1.09 -13.89
CA SER A 52 -8.31 0.97 -15.28
C SER A 52 -7.30 1.62 -16.24
N ILE A 53 -7.00 0.95 -17.36
CA ILE A 53 -6.07 1.42 -18.39
C ILE A 53 -6.77 2.46 -19.28
N GLY A 54 -7.99 2.17 -19.73
CA GLY A 54 -8.75 2.99 -20.69
C GLY A 54 -8.15 3.00 -22.10
N ASN A 55 -6.97 3.61 -22.27
CA ASN A 55 -6.19 3.64 -23.51
C ASN A 55 -4.77 3.14 -23.24
N ILE A 56 -4.16 2.46 -24.21
CA ILE A 56 -2.80 1.93 -24.15
C ILE A 56 -1.77 3.02 -23.86
N ASP A 57 -1.98 4.24 -24.34
CA ASP A 57 -1.07 5.39 -24.11
C ASP A 57 -0.97 5.75 -22.61
N ASN A 58 -2.00 5.43 -21.84
CA ASN A 58 -2.02 5.66 -20.39
C ASN A 58 -1.36 4.52 -19.60
N LEU A 59 -0.96 3.41 -20.25
CA LEU A 59 -0.50 2.20 -19.55
C LEU A 59 0.63 2.49 -18.56
N VAL A 60 1.61 3.34 -18.95
CA VAL A 60 2.72 3.74 -18.07
C VAL A 60 2.20 4.48 -16.84
N HIS A 61 1.32 5.47 -17.02
CA HIS A 61 0.73 6.24 -15.93
C HIS A 61 -0.07 5.37 -14.96
N GLN A 62 -0.96 4.53 -15.49
CA GLN A 62 -1.84 3.69 -14.68
C GLN A 62 -1.05 2.60 -13.96
N SER A 63 0.04 2.11 -14.58
CA SER A 63 0.97 1.17 -13.95
C SER A 63 1.74 1.82 -12.81
N ALA A 64 2.29 3.03 -13.00
CA ALA A 64 2.96 3.78 -11.95
C ALA A 64 2.05 4.01 -10.75
N GLU A 65 0.81 4.49 -10.98
CA GLU A 65 -0.15 4.73 -9.90
C GLU A 65 -0.52 3.42 -9.16
N ALA A 66 -0.67 2.31 -9.90
CA ALA A 66 -0.95 1.01 -9.30
C ALA A 66 0.21 0.52 -8.43
N ILE A 67 1.45 0.65 -8.91
CA ILE A 67 2.66 0.26 -8.19
C ILE A 67 2.83 1.11 -6.94
N ASP A 68 2.74 2.44 -7.05
CA ASP A 68 2.91 3.36 -5.92
C ASP A 68 1.91 3.07 -4.79
N LYS A 69 0.64 2.82 -5.14
CA LYS A 69 -0.39 2.49 -4.16
C LYS A 69 -0.18 1.11 -3.53
N ALA A 70 0.19 0.11 -4.33
CA ALA A 70 0.52 -1.22 -3.81
C ALA A 70 1.76 -1.15 -2.88
N ALA A 71 2.78 -0.38 -3.23
CA ALA A 71 4.01 -0.15 -2.45
C ALA A 71 3.72 0.59 -1.14
N SER A 72 2.84 1.60 -1.19
CA SER A 72 2.38 2.30 0.01
C SER A 72 1.64 1.37 0.96
N ILE A 73 0.80 0.45 0.46
CA ILE A 73 0.09 -0.54 1.29
C ILE A 73 1.09 -1.54 1.89
N ALA A 74 2.02 -2.04 1.07
CA ALA A 74 3.05 -2.99 1.48
C ALA A 74 4.14 -2.39 2.39
N GLN A 75 4.23 -1.06 2.46
CA GLN A 75 5.30 -0.30 3.13
C GLN A 75 6.71 -0.67 2.67
N ASN A 76 6.84 -1.13 1.42
CA ASN A 76 8.09 -1.56 0.81
C ASN A 76 8.14 -1.10 -0.65
N ASP A 77 9.31 -0.66 -1.08
CA ASP A 77 9.58 -0.30 -2.48
C ASP A 77 10.04 -1.55 -3.24
N VAL A 78 9.79 -1.59 -4.54
CA VAL A 78 10.05 -2.75 -5.40
C VAL A 78 10.58 -2.29 -6.76
N SER A 79 11.61 -2.97 -7.26
CA SER A 79 12.16 -2.74 -8.60
C SER A 79 12.05 -3.97 -9.49
N LYS A 80 12.11 -5.18 -8.94
CA LYS A 80 12.00 -6.43 -9.72
C LYS A 80 10.55 -6.74 -10.07
N VAL A 81 10.25 -6.82 -11.36
CA VAL A 81 8.89 -7.03 -11.87
C VAL A 81 8.75 -8.33 -12.65
N THR A 82 7.64 -9.03 -12.44
CA THR A 82 7.15 -10.08 -13.33
C THR A 82 5.81 -9.69 -13.91
N TYR A 83 5.67 -9.82 -15.22
CA TYR A 83 4.46 -9.43 -15.94
C TYR A 83 3.47 -10.59 -16.05
N GLY A 84 2.31 -10.48 -15.44
CA GLY A 84 1.19 -11.39 -15.69
C GLY A 84 0.41 -10.94 -16.93
N LEU A 85 0.27 -11.78 -17.95
CA LEU A 85 -0.29 -11.36 -19.24
C LEU A 85 -1.51 -12.17 -19.67
N SER A 86 -2.57 -11.47 -20.08
CA SER A 86 -3.65 -12.07 -20.88
C SER A 86 -3.16 -12.41 -22.30
N GLN A 87 -3.89 -13.30 -22.97
CA GLN A 87 -3.71 -13.67 -24.37
C GLN A 87 -3.83 -12.46 -25.32
N ASN A 88 -4.40 -11.34 -24.89
CA ASN A 88 -4.43 -10.10 -25.69
C ASN A 88 -3.02 -9.58 -26.02
N TRP A 89 -2.03 -9.94 -25.21
CA TRP A 89 -0.63 -9.51 -25.32
C TRP A 89 0.28 -10.59 -25.91
N LEU A 90 -0.26 -11.76 -26.25
CA LEU A 90 0.49 -12.95 -26.63
C LEU A 90 0.03 -13.49 -27.99
N GLU A 91 0.94 -14.09 -28.73
CA GLU A 91 0.66 -14.90 -29.92
C GLU A 91 -0.11 -16.18 -29.53
N GLU A 92 -0.77 -16.84 -30.50
CA GLU A 92 -1.55 -18.06 -30.24
C GLU A 92 -0.72 -19.19 -29.58
N ASP A 93 0.60 -19.22 -29.81
CA ASP A 93 1.53 -20.18 -29.21
C ASP A 93 2.01 -19.81 -27.79
N GLY A 94 1.49 -18.70 -27.24
CA GLY A 94 1.80 -18.20 -25.89
C GLY A 94 3.06 -17.34 -25.80
N LYS A 95 3.73 -17.04 -26.92
CA LYS A 95 4.90 -16.16 -26.93
C LYS A 95 4.51 -14.69 -26.98
N LEU A 96 5.44 -13.81 -26.58
CA LEU A 96 5.28 -12.37 -26.74
C LEU A 96 5.29 -12.00 -28.23
N THR A 97 4.36 -11.13 -28.62
CA THR A 97 4.43 -10.45 -29.92
C THR A 97 5.60 -9.45 -29.91
N LYS A 98 6.14 -9.10 -31.09
CA LYS A 98 7.21 -8.08 -31.17
C LYS A 98 6.78 -6.73 -30.57
N ASP A 99 5.52 -6.37 -30.73
CA ASP A 99 4.98 -5.11 -30.22
C ASP A 99 4.83 -5.14 -28.70
N THR A 100 4.34 -6.26 -28.14
CA THR A 100 4.28 -6.44 -26.69
C THR A 100 5.68 -6.44 -26.07
N SER A 101 6.68 -7.10 -26.67
CA SER A 101 8.05 -7.07 -26.16
C SER A 101 8.63 -5.66 -26.09
N ARG A 102 8.40 -4.83 -27.12
CA ARG A 102 8.79 -3.42 -27.10
C ARG A 102 8.04 -2.63 -26.03
N LEU A 103 6.73 -2.85 -25.94
CA LEU A 103 5.88 -2.18 -24.95
C LEU A 103 6.35 -2.48 -23.51
N LEU A 104 6.60 -3.75 -23.17
CA LEU A 104 7.05 -4.14 -21.84
C LEU A 104 8.45 -3.62 -21.54
N LYS A 105 9.34 -3.58 -22.54
CA LYS A 105 10.66 -2.97 -22.40
C LYS A 105 10.57 -1.48 -22.09
N ASN A 106 9.79 -0.73 -22.87
CA ASN A 106 9.57 0.70 -22.62
C ASN A 106 8.92 0.93 -21.26
N LEU A 107 7.91 0.12 -20.91
CA LEU A 107 7.26 0.20 -19.60
C LEU A 107 8.24 -0.06 -18.45
N SER A 108 9.17 -1.00 -18.62
CA SER A 108 10.21 -1.30 -17.63
C SER A 108 11.21 -0.14 -17.52
N GLU A 109 11.68 0.39 -18.65
CA GLU A 109 12.62 1.51 -18.71
C GLU A 109 12.02 2.79 -18.10
N ASP A 110 10.81 3.16 -18.51
CA ASP A 110 10.10 4.35 -18.02
C ASP A 110 9.85 4.26 -16.50
N LEU A 111 9.44 3.08 -16.02
CA LEU A 111 9.13 2.87 -14.61
C LEU A 111 10.36 2.49 -13.76
N ASP A 112 11.55 2.34 -14.34
CA ASP A 112 12.78 1.86 -13.67
C ASP A 112 12.56 0.51 -12.96
N LEU A 113 11.96 -0.42 -13.70
CA LEU A 113 11.70 -1.79 -13.26
C LEU A 113 12.69 -2.76 -13.91
N ASP A 114 13.18 -3.70 -13.12
CA ASP A 114 14.02 -4.81 -13.55
C ASP A 114 13.13 -6.01 -13.91
N ALA A 115 12.78 -6.11 -15.20
CA ALA A 115 11.90 -7.15 -15.73
C ALA A 115 12.55 -8.54 -15.65
N GLN A 116 12.00 -9.41 -14.81
CA GLN A 116 12.52 -10.76 -14.57
C GLN A 116 11.91 -11.80 -15.51
N ALA A 117 10.59 -11.75 -15.70
CA ALA A 117 9.84 -12.75 -16.44
C ALA A 117 8.46 -12.23 -16.87
N PHE A 118 7.77 -12.99 -17.73
CA PHE A 118 6.33 -12.87 -17.94
C PHE A 118 5.66 -14.22 -17.76
N ILE A 119 4.41 -14.21 -17.31
CA ILE A 119 3.61 -15.40 -17.01
C ILE A 119 2.24 -15.23 -17.68
N PRO A 120 1.88 -16.09 -18.65
CA PRO A 120 0.53 -16.12 -19.21
C PRO A 120 -0.51 -16.47 -18.14
N PHE A 121 -1.69 -15.82 -18.17
CA PHE A 121 -2.77 -16.11 -17.23
C PHE A 121 -3.19 -17.59 -17.24
N SER A 122 -3.23 -18.20 -18.43
CA SER A 122 -3.53 -19.62 -18.59
C SER A 122 -2.53 -20.53 -17.85
N ALA A 123 -1.24 -20.18 -17.87
CA ALA A 123 -0.19 -20.89 -17.14
C ALA A 123 -0.31 -20.67 -15.63
N ALA A 124 -0.51 -19.41 -15.19
CA ALA A 124 -0.69 -19.05 -13.79
C ALA A 124 -1.89 -19.75 -13.15
N VAL A 125 -3.05 -19.74 -13.83
CA VAL A 125 -4.28 -20.38 -13.35
C VAL A 125 -4.12 -21.90 -13.33
N ASN A 126 -3.54 -22.50 -14.38
CA ASN A 126 -3.23 -23.94 -14.39
C ASN A 126 -2.35 -24.33 -13.20
N HIS A 127 -1.30 -23.56 -12.95
CA HIS A 127 -0.38 -23.77 -11.83
C HIS A 127 -1.10 -23.68 -10.48
N LEU A 128 -1.93 -22.65 -10.27
CA LEU A 128 -2.70 -22.53 -9.03
C LEU A 128 -3.64 -23.71 -8.80
N LEU A 129 -4.37 -24.16 -9.83
CA LEU A 129 -5.27 -25.31 -9.73
C LEU A 129 -4.52 -26.60 -9.36
N LYS A 130 -3.32 -26.80 -9.93
CA LYS A 130 -2.46 -27.94 -9.58
C LYS A 130 -2.07 -27.93 -8.11
N ILE A 131 -1.68 -26.77 -7.57
CA ILE A 131 -1.31 -26.65 -6.16
C ILE A 131 -2.52 -26.90 -5.25
N GLU A 132 -3.67 -26.26 -5.56
CA GLU A 132 -4.87 -26.38 -4.74
C GLU A 132 -5.44 -27.80 -4.68
N GLU A 133 -5.31 -28.55 -5.79
CA GLU A 133 -5.99 -29.84 -5.94
C GLU A 133 -5.06 -31.04 -5.76
N SER A 134 -3.74 -30.82 -5.74
CA SER A 134 -2.72 -31.88 -5.69
C SER A 134 -2.87 -32.94 -6.79
N VAL A 135 -3.59 -32.63 -7.86
CA VAL A 135 -3.82 -33.47 -9.03
C VAL A 135 -3.66 -32.65 -10.30
N THR A 136 -3.42 -33.33 -11.42
CA THR A 136 -3.32 -32.68 -12.72
C THR A 136 -4.66 -32.06 -13.13
N PRO A 137 -4.77 -30.73 -13.24
CA PRO A 137 -6.03 -30.09 -13.58
C PRO A 137 -6.44 -30.44 -15.02
N ARG A 138 -7.74 -30.66 -15.20
CA ARG A 138 -8.40 -30.81 -16.50
C ARG A 138 -9.60 -29.87 -16.54
N ALA A 139 -9.48 -28.78 -17.28
CA ALA A 139 -10.50 -27.74 -17.31
C ALA A 139 -10.43 -26.92 -18.61
N VAL A 140 -11.55 -26.28 -18.94
CA VAL A 140 -11.59 -25.15 -19.88
C VAL A 140 -11.49 -23.87 -19.06
N LEU A 141 -10.41 -23.11 -19.25
CA LEU A 141 -10.28 -21.78 -18.64
C LEU A 141 -10.95 -20.75 -19.54
N VAL A 142 -11.69 -19.81 -18.96
CA VAL A 142 -12.42 -18.76 -19.69
C VAL A 142 -12.14 -17.40 -19.05
N GLY A 143 -11.36 -16.56 -19.71
CA GLY A 143 -11.10 -15.17 -19.31
C GLY A 143 -12.13 -14.24 -19.95
N LEU A 144 -12.94 -13.57 -19.13
CA LEU A 144 -14.00 -12.65 -19.57
C LEU A 144 -13.62 -11.19 -19.24
N PHE A 145 -13.30 -10.41 -20.28
CA PHE A 145 -12.97 -8.98 -20.22
C PHE A 145 -14.00 -8.13 -20.97
N GLU A 146 -13.89 -6.79 -20.95
CA GLU A 146 -14.93 -5.91 -21.51
C GLU A 146 -15.13 -6.09 -23.01
N ASN A 147 -14.03 -6.00 -23.74
CA ASN A 147 -13.99 -6.11 -25.19
C ASN A 147 -13.03 -7.23 -25.63
N PHE A 148 -12.82 -8.22 -24.77
CA PHE A 148 -11.92 -9.34 -25.04
C PHE A 148 -12.37 -10.59 -24.29
N CYS A 149 -12.25 -11.74 -24.94
CA CYS A 149 -12.48 -13.04 -24.32
C CYS A 149 -11.39 -14.00 -24.76
N GLU A 150 -10.91 -14.80 -23.82
CA GLU A 150 -9.92 -15.84 -24.05
C GLU A 150 -10.39 -17.17 -23.47
N VAL A 151 -10.09 -18.26 -24.15
CA VAL A 151 -10.39 -19.62 -23.69
C VAL A 151 -9.18 -20.52 -23.87
N HIS A 152 -8.95 -21.39 -22.91
CA HIS A 152 -7.81 -22.29 -22.90
C HIS A 152 -8.25 -23.70 -22.51
N LEU A 153 -7.83 -24.70 -23.29
CA LEU A 153 -7.93 -26.10 -22.93
C LEU A 153 -6.70 -26.50 -22.12
N VAL A 154 -6.91 -26.86 -20.85
CA VAL A 154 -5.85 -27.32 -19.96
C VAL A 154 -6.00 -28.83 -19.76
N GLU A 155 -4.95 -29.55 -20.12
CA GLU A 155 -4.82 -30.99 -19.89
C GLU A 155 -3.36 -31.37 -19.65
N ASN A 156 -3.14 -32.46 -18.92
CA ASN A 156 -1.81 -33.00 -18.67
C ASN A 156 -0.81 -31.95 -18.12
N ASN A 157 -1.32 -31.05 -17.26
CA ASN A 157 -0.57 -29.96 -16.64
C ASN A 157 0.01 -28.95 -17.65
N SER A 158 -0.64 -28.79 -18.80
CA SER A 158 -0.22 -27.88 -19.86
C SER A 158 -1.41 -27.24 -20.56
N VAL A 159 -1.18 -26.08 -21.16
CA VAL A 159 -2.17 -25.41 -22.02
C VAL A 159 -2.05 -26.01 -23.42
N ILE A 160 -3.05 -26.79 -23.83
CA ILE A 160 -3.05 -27.53 -25.10
C ILE A 160 -3.45 -26.63 -26.27
N LYS A 161 -4.46 -25.79 -26.05
CA LYS A 161 -5.04 -24.96 -27.10
C LYS A 161 -5.61 -23.68 -26.49
N SER A 162 -5.30 -22.55 -27.11
CA SER A 162 -5.80 -21.24 -26.73
C SER A 162 -6.56 -20.63 -27.91
N LYS A 163 -7.70 -19.98 -27.63
CA LYS A 163 -8.44 -19.18 -28.61
C LYS A 163 -8.91 -17.88 -27.95
N SER A 164 -9.01 -16.81 -28.72
CA SER A 164 -9.49 -15.52 -28.22
C SER A 164 -10.22 -14.72 -29.30
N PHE A 165 -10.98 -13.72 -28.89
CA PHE A 165 -11.54 -12.70 -29.79
C PHE A 165 -11.52 -11.31 -29.13
N LYS A 166 -11.40 -10.26 -29.95
CA LYS A 166 -11.41 -8.84 -29.55
C LYS A 166 -12.75 -8.19 -29.92
N ALA A 167 -13.76 -8.37 -29.08
CA ALA A 167 -15.09 -7.77 -29.23
C ALA A 167 -15.84 -7.78 -27.89
N LYS A 168 -16.94 -7.03 -27.80
CA LYS A 168 -17.82 -7.04 -26.64
C LYS A 168 -18.31 -8.47 -26.35
N VAL A 169 -18.13 -8.91 -25.11
CA VAL A 169 -18.39 -10.29 -24.71
C VAL A 169 -19.90 -10.55 -24.57
N ASN A 170 -20.36 -11.63 -25.20
CA ASN A 170 -21.71 -12.18 -25.05
C ASN A 170 -21.65 -13.71 -25.02
N ILE A 171 -22.71 -14.36 -24.50
CA ILE A 171 -22.70 -15.81 -24.28
C ILE A 171 -22.59 -16.61 -25.58
N THR A 172 -23.20 -16.15 -26.67
CA THR A 172 -23.13 -16.78 -27.99
C THR A 172 -21.69 -16.86 -28.50
N ASN A 173 -20.95 -15.75 -28.41
CA ASN A 173 -19.56 -15.68 -28.83
C ASN A 173 -18.66 -16.53 -27.92
N VAL A 174 -18.95 -16.60 -26.62
CA VAL A 174 -18.25 -17.49 -25.68
C VAL A 174 -18.47 -18.96 -26.06
N LYS A 175 -19.71 -19.38 -26.33
CA LYS A 175 -20.04 -20.76 -26.80
C LYS A 175 -19.29 -21.10 -28.08
N ASN A 176 -19.32 -20.21 -29.07
CA ASN A 176 -18.61 -20.38 -30.33
C ASN A 176 -17.09 -20.53 -30.11
N LEU A 177 -16.51 -19.71 -29.23
CA LEU A 177 -15.07 -19.75 -28.94
C LEU A 177 -14.67 -21.05 -28.22
N ILE A 178 -15.44 -21.51 -27.22
CA ILE A 178 -15.20 -22.80 -26.54
C ILE A 178 -15.34 -23.97 -27.52
N THR A 179 -16.29 -23.90 -28.47
CA THR A 179 -16.49 -24.95 -29.47
C THR A 179 -15.26 -25.13 -30.36
N GLN A 180 -14.52 -24.06 -30.64
CA GLN A 180 -13.25 -24.13 -31.38
C GLN A 180 -12.15 -24.88 -30.63
N LEU A 181 -12.27 -25.11 -29.31
CA LEU A 181 -11.34 -25.94 -28.56
C LEU A 181 -11.52 -27.44 -28.82
N LYS A 182 -12.71 -27.88 -29.28
CA LYS A 182 -12.99 -29.28 -29.57
C LYS A 182 -12.02 -29.85 -30.60
N SER A 183 -11.64 -31.11 -30.39
CA SER A 183 -10.92 -31.92 -31.37
C SER A 183 -11.81 -33.08 -31.83
N PRO A 184 -11.72 -33.57 -33.08
CA PRO A 184 -12.64 -34.60 -33.60
C PRO A 184 -12.65 -35.94 -32.84
N SER A 185 -11.61 -36.21 -32.05
CA SER A 185 -11.38 -37.48 -31.37
C SER A 185 -11.34 -37.38 -29.84
N LYS A 186 -11.67 -36.22 -29.26
CA LYS A 186 -11.53 -35.99 -27.81
C LYS A 186 -12.49 -34.93 -27.28
N ASP A 187 -13.24 -35.30 -26.25
CA ASP A 187 -14.19 -34.42 -25.57
C ASP A 187 -13.51 -33.40 -24.65
N LEU A 188 -14.21 -32.29 -24.43
CA LEU A 188 -13.77 -31.25 -23.51
C LEU A 188 -13.97 -31.69 -22.05
N PRO A 189 -13.08 -31.31 -21.12
CA PRO A 189 -13.27 -31.60 -19.72
C PRO A 189 -14.55 -30.92 -19.20
N ALA A 190 -15.36 -31.65 -18.43
CA ALA A 190 -16.62 -31.17 -17.84
C ALA A 190 -16.38 -30.22 -16.64
N ARG A 191 -15.51 -29.23 -16.83
CA ARG A 191 -15.20 -28.19 -15.87
C ARG A 191 -14.77 -26.91 -16.57
N ILE A 192 -15.39 -25.80 -16.19
CA ILE A 192 -15.06 -24.46 -16.68
C ILE A 192 -14.56 -23.62 -15.50
N VAL A 193 -13.43 -22.94 -15.65
CA VAL A 193 -12.92 -21.98 -14.67
C VAL A 193 -12.95 -20.59 -15.27
N VAL A 194 -13.77 -19.71 -14.72
CA VAL A 194 -14.00 -18.35 -15.23
C VAL A 194 -13.18 -17.33 -14.45
N TYR A 195 -12.45 -16.43 -15.13
CA TYR A 195 -11.66 -15.34 -14.52
C TYR A 195 -11.79 -14.02 -15.32
N GLY A 196 -11.16 -12.93 -14.85
CA GLY A 196 -11.05 -11.64 -15.58
C GLY A 196 -12.11 -10.58 -15.26
N SER A 197 -13.32 -11.00 -14.85
CA SER A 197 -14.46 -10.23 -14.34
C SER A 197 -14.68 -8.80 -14.88
N THR A 198 -15.63 -8.70 -15.82
CA THR A 198 -16.10 -7.42 -16.41
C THR A 198 -17.51 -7.04 -15.98
N SER A 199 -18.42 -8.00 -15.83
CA SER A 199 -19.81 -7.75 -15.46
C SER A 199 -20.43 -8.96 -14.74
N PRO A 200 -21.17 -8.76 -13.63
CA PRO A 200 -21.94 -9.82 -12.99
C PRO A 200 -22.94 -10.52 -13.93
N ASP A 201 -23.43 -9.81 -14.96
CA ASP A 201 -24.47 -10.33 -15.86
C ASP A 201 -23.93 -11.39 -16.82
N ILE A 202 -22.73 -11.19 -17.37
CA ILE A 202 -22.13 -12.20 -18.25
C ILE A 202 -21.75 -13.44 -17.46
N ILE A 203 -21.24 -13.30 -16.22
CA ILE A 203 -20.92 -14.43 -15.35
C ILE A 203 -22.18 -15.25 -15.05
N LYS A 204 -23.29 -14.60 -14.70
CA LYS A 204 -24.58 -15.28 -14.49
C LYS A 204 -25.02 -16.02 -15.75
N LYS A 205 -24.98 -15.37 -16.92
CA LYS A 205 -25.34 -16.00 -18.19
C LYS A 205 -24.46 -17.22 -18.46
N THR A 206 -23.14 -17.12 -18.31
CA THR A 206 -22.22 -18.26 -18.44
C THR A 206 -22.52 -19.37 -17.44
N THR A 207 -22.90 -19.04 -16.21
CA THR A 207 -23.17 -20.01 -15.13
C THR A 207 -24.46 -20.80 -15.36
N TYR A 208 -25.50 -20.17 -15.91
CA TYR A 208 -26.82 -20.77 -16.12
C TYR A 208 -27.11 -21.14 -17.58
N GLU A 209 -26.13 -21.03 -18.48
CA GLU A 209 -26.27 -21.41 -19.88
C GLU A 209 -26.39 -22.92 -20.04
N ASP A 210 -27.14 -23.37 -21.05
CA ASP A 210 -27.16 -24.78 -21.44
C ASP A 210 -25.91 -25.12 -22.29
N TRP A 211 -25.10 -26.02 -21.73
CA TRP A 211 -23.81 -26.44 -22.26
C TRP A 211 -23.86 -27.81 -22.98
N GLN A 212 -25.03 -28.45 -23.09
CA GLN A 212 -25.17 -29.79 -23.68
C GLN A 212 -24.70 -29.89 -25.13
N ASP A 213 -24.77 -28.79 -25.90
CA ASP A 213 -24.27 -28.73 -27.28
C ASP A 213 -22.73 -28.88 -27.36
N ILE A 214 -22.05 -28.56 -26.26
CA ILE A 214 -20.60 -28.41 -26.21
C ILE A 214 -19.96 -29.51 -25.36
N PHE A 215 -20.55 -29.92 -24.25
CA PHE A 215 -19.96 -30.89 -23.34
C PHE A 215 -20.84 -32.15 -23.27
N GLU A 216 -20.23 -33.33 -23.26
CA GLU A 216 -20.95 -34.60 -23.09
C GLU A 216 -21.68 -34.68 -21.74
N ASN A 217 -21.07 -34.08 -20.70
CA ASN A 217 -21.63 -33.94 -19.37
C ASN A 217 -21.70 -32.45 -19.03
N GLU A 218 -22.70 -32.06 -18.25
CA GLU A 218 -22.84 -30.67 -17.79
C GLU A 218 -21.59 -30.23 -17.00
N PRO A 219 -20.90 -29.15 -17.44
CA PRO A 219 -19.64 -28.77 -16.84
C PRO A 219 -19.83 -28.10 -15.48
N LYS A 220 -18.98 -28.43 -14.51
CA LYS A 220 -18.90 -27.66 -13.26
C LYS A 220 -18.25 -26.30 -13.52
N ILE A 221 -18.90 -25.22 -13.11
CA ILE A 221 -18.39 -23.85 -13.30
C ILE A 221 -17.83 -23.31 -12.00
N ASP A 222 -16.52 -23.05 -11.97
CA ASP A 222 -15.83 -22.40 -10.85
C ASP A 222 -15.49 -20.95 -11.25
N ILE A 223 -15.82 -19.99 -10.38
CA ILE A 223 -15.54 -18.57 -10.60
C ILE A 223 -14.30 -18.16 -9.78
N MET A 224 -13.31 -17.59 -10.45
CA MET A 224 -12.09 -17.05 -9.87
C MET A 224 -12.18 -15.52 -9.82
N ASP A 225 -12.10 -14.96 -8.61
CA ASP A 225 -12.05 -13.51 -8.43
C ASP A 225 -10.69 -12.93 -8.85
N SER A 226 -10.62 -11.60 -8.95
CA SER A 226 -9.42 -10.88 -9.37
C SER A 226 -8.24 -11.07 -8.41
N LEU A 227 -8.51 -11.22 -7.11
CA LEU A 227 -7.48 -11.45 -6.10
C LEU A 227 -6.90 -12.86 -6.23
N LYS A 228 -7.71 -13.85 -6.57
CA LYS A 228 -7.27 -15.22 -6.79
C LYS A 228 -6.50 -15.37 -8.10
N LEU A 229 -6.89 -14.66 -9.17
CA LEU A 229 -6.07 -14.54 -10.39
C LEU A 229 -4.71 -13.88 -10.07
N SER A 230 -4.74 -12.85 -9.23
CA SER A 230 -3.57 -12.16 -8.74
C SER A 230 -2.61 -13.07 -7.96
N GLN A 231 -3.16 -13.87 -7.05
CA GLN A 231 -2.45 -14.93 -6.34
C GLN A 231 -1.88 -15.97 -7.30
N ALA A 232 -2.62 -16.37 -8.34
CA ALA A 232 -2.14 -17.35 -9.31
C ALA A 232 -0.83 -16.91 -9.98
N VAL A 233 -0.74 -15.64 -10.39
CA VAL A 233 0.48 -15.08 -11.00
C VAL A 233 1.62 -15.03 -10.00
N ALA A 234 1.37 -14.56 -8.77
CA ALA A 234 2.38 -14.49 -7.72
C ALA A 234 2.90 -15.90 -7.33
N SER A 235 2.02 -16.88 -7.22
CA SER A 235 2.37 -18.28 -6.93
C SER A 235 3.17 -18.93 -8.05
N ALA A 236 2.85 -18.64 -9.31
CA ALA A 236 3.64 -19.12 -10.44
C ALA A 236 5.06 -18.52 -10.43
N GLN A 237 5.18 -17.20 -10.20
CA GLN A 237 6.48 -16.55 -10.04
C GLN A 237 7.27 -17.12 -8.84
N ALA A 238 6.58 -17.39 -7.73
CA ALA A 238 7.20 -17.97 -6.55
C ALA A 238 7.77 -19.37 -6.81
N ALA A 239 7.07 -20.21 -7.57
CA ALA A 239 7.56 -21.52 -7.95
C ALA A 239 8.82 -21.46 -8.82
N ASP A 240 8.88 -20.51 -9.76
CA ASP A 240 10.08 -20.28 -10.58
C ASP A 240 11.28 -19.85 -9.72
N ILE A 241 11.04 -19.04 -8.67
CA ILE A 241 12.09 -18.58 -7.75
C ILE A 241 12.56 -19.70 -6.81
N LEU A 242 11.63 -20.51 -6.29
CA LEU A 242 11.92 -21.60 -5.34
C LEU A 242 12.48 -22.85 -6.03
N GLY A 243 12.13 -23.07 -7.30
CA GLY A 243 12.38 -24.33 -8.02
C GLY A 243 11.43 -25.47 -7.60
N TYR A 244 10.42 -25.19 -6.77
CA TYR A 244 9.37 -26.11 -6.33
C TYR A 244 8.08 -25.35 -5.97
N GLU A 245 6.98 -26.08 -5.81
CA GLU A 245 5.63 -25.53 -5.57
C GLU A 245 5.51 -24.85 -4.18
N PRO A 246 5.01 -23.61 -4.08
CA PRO A 246 4.80 -22.93 -2.79
C PRO A 246 3.60 -23.51 -2.01
N THR A 247 3.65 -23.39 -0.68
CA THR A 247 2.53 -23.82 0.19
C THR A 247 1.43 -22.75 0.22
N LEU A 248 0.18 -23.14 -0.06
CA LEU A 248 -0.98 -22.22 0.04
C LEU A 248 -1.52 -22.14 1.47
N LEU A 249 -2.02 -20.96 1.87
CA LEU A 249 -2.75 -20.79 3.14
C LEU A 249 -4.08 -21.56 3.11
N GLU A 250 -4.27 -22.52 4.02
CA GLU A 250 -5.60 -23.08 4.27
C GLU A 250 -6.54 -21.97 4.77
N LYS A 251 -7.74 -21.85 4.19
CA LYS A 251 -8.79 -20.92 4.65
C LYS A 251 -9.15 -21.24 6.11
N GLY A 252 -8.63 -20.46 7.06
CA GLY A 252 -8.95 -20.59 8.49
C GLY A 252 -8.61 -19.35 9.32
N LYS A 253 -9.64 -18.54 9.60
CA LYS A 253 -9.71 -17.43 10.59
C LYS A 253 -8.88 -16.17 10.29
N ILE A 254 -9.44 -15.32 9.43
CA ILE A 254 -9.30 -13.87 9.61
C ILE A 254 -10.09 -13.52 10.88
N ASN A 255 -9.40 -13.10 11.94
CA ASN A 255 -10.03 -12.45 13.09
C ASN A 255 -10.61 -11.11 12.62
N THR A 256 -11.89 -11.10 12.26
CA THR A 256 -12.66 -9.86 12.20
C THR A 256 -12.82 -9.34 13.63
N SER A 257 -11.96 -8.41 14.02
CA SER A 257 -12.24 -7.55 15.16
C SER A 257 -13.50 -6.75 14.83
N LYS A 258 -14.59 -7.08 15.53
CA LYS A 258 -15.86 -6.35 15.58
C LYS A 258 -15.62 -4.83 15.61
N ALA A 259 -16.15 -4.12 14.62
CA ALA A 259 -16.53 -2.72 14.79
C ALA A 259 -17.81 -2.66 15.68
N PRO A 260 -17.92 -1.74 16.64
CA PRO A 260 -19.16 -1.55 17.39
C PRO A 260 -20.26 -0.93 16.52
N PRO A 261 -21.54 -1.18 16.84
CA PRO A 261 -22.66 -0.73 16.02
C PRO A 261 -22.90 0.77 16.19
N ILE A 262 -23.09 1.48 15.09
CA ILE A 262 -23.53 2.88 15.10
C ILE A 262 -25.04 2.89 15.37
N SER A 263 -25.43 3.35 16.56
CA SER A 263 -26.80 3.75 16.89
C SER A 263 -26.94 5.28 16.81
N ASN A 264 -27.99 5.74 16.14
CA ASN A 264 -28.41 7.13 15.94
C ASN A 264 -28.41 7.99 17.22
N GLN A 265 -27.85 9.21 17.17
CA GLN A 265 -28.50 10.45 17.66
C GLN A 265 -27.66 11.73 17.39
N LEU A 266 -28.21 12.59 16.51
CA LEU A 266 -28.27 14.07 16.51
C LEU A 266 -27.05 14.92 16.97
N GLY A 267 -26.58 15.79 16.06
CA GLY A 267 -25.78 16.99 16.36
C GLY A 267 -25.44 17.79 15.10
N PHE A 268 -26.00 19.00 14.98
CA PHE A 268 -25.97 19.95 13.85
C PHE A 268 -24.59 20.54 13.49
N VAL A 269 -24.39 20.88 12.20
CA VAL A 269 -23.86 22.18 11.65
C VAL A 269 -24.24 22.22 10.14
N GLU A 270 -25.30 22.89 9.68
CA GLU A 270 -25.46 24.29 9.19
C GLU A 270 -24.77 24.66 7.85
N GLY A 271 -25.59 25.07 6.85
CA GLY A 271 -25.24 25.74 5.58
C GLY A 271 -25.37 24.87 4.31
N GLU A 272 -26.56 24.67 3.73
CA GLU A 272 -27.13 25.38 2.55
C GLU A 272 -26.21 25.35 1.30
N ASP A 273 -26.63 24.98 0.08
CA ASP A 273 -27.98 24.96 -0.48
C ASP A 273 -28.13 24.02 -1.70
N ILE A 274 -29.37 23.57 -1.90
CA ILE A 274 -29.85 22.61 -2.89
C ILE A 274 -30.53 23.39 -4.02
N LEU A 275 -30.31 23.02 -5.29
CA LEU A 275 -31.28 23.28 -6.35
C LEU A 275 -31.55 22.00 -7.15
N LEU A 276 -32.67 21.37 -6.79
CA LEU A 276 -33.38 20.36 -7.56
C LEU A 276 -34.88 20.66 -7.40
N ASP A 277 -35.51 21.12 -8.47
CA ASP A 277 -36.92 20.88 -8.78
C ASP A 277 -37.05 21.06 -10.31
N SER A 278 -37.87 20.34 -11.06
CA SER A 278 -39.09 19.64 -10.71
C SER A 278 -39.44 18.61 -11.79
N ARG A 279 -40.02 17.49 -11.37
CA ARG A 279 -40.80 16.58 -12.22
C ARG A 279 -42.15 17.21 -12.53
N SER A 280 -42.68 16.94 -13.72
CA SER A 280 -44.12 16.85 -13.95
C SER A 280 -44.40 15.82 -15.04
N ASP A 281 -45.23 14.85 -14.67
CA ASP A 281 -45.76 13.76 -15.47
C ASP A 281 -46.80 14.22 -16.52
N ILE A 282 -47.19 13.25 -17.35
CA ILE A 282 -48.44 13.09 -18.13
C ILE A 282 -48.35 13.48 -19.61
N GLY A 283 -48.65 12.50 -20.48
CA GLY A 283 -49.21 12.78 -21.81
C GLY A 283 -48.87 11.79 -22.89
N ASN A 284 -49.71 10.78 -23.05
CA ASN A 284 -49.70 9.77 -24.10
C ASN A 284 -50.10 10.36 -25.48
N ILE A 285 -49.83 9.60 -26.56
CA ILE A 285 -50.52 9.57 -27.89
C ILE A 285 -49.73 10.06 -29.14
N ASP A 286 -49.76 9.16 -30.14
CA ASP A 286 -49.59 9.26 -31.61
C ASP A 286 -48.22 9.03 -32.32
N LYS A 287 -48.17 7.86 -32.98
CA LYS A 287 -47.51 7.58 -34.28
C LYS A 287 -48.51 7.88 -35.41
N PRO A 288 -48.03 8.29 -36.61
CA PRO A 288 -47.97 7.39 -37.79
C PRO A 288 -46.60 7.49 -38.53
N GLU A 289 -46.03 6.43 -39.15
CA GLU A 289 -46.22 5.96 -40.55
C GLU A 289 -46.05 7.10 -41.58
N ASP A 290 -45.22 7.07 -42.65
CA ASP A 290 -44.77 5.99 -43.55
C ASP A 290 -43.71 6.54 -44.57
N SER A 291 -42.98 5.62 -45.24
CA SER A 291 -42.37 5.69 -46.60
C SER A 291 -41.17 6.65 -46.85
N SER A 292 -40.14 6.39 -47.68
CA SER A 292 -39.73 5.27 -48.53
C SER A 292 -38.37 5.59 -49.20
N GLU A 293 -37.63 4.52 -49.52
CA GLU A 293 -36.78 4.27 -50.71
C GLU A 293 -35.48 5.06 -51.07
N GLU A 294 -34.42 4.23 -51.16
CA GLU A 294 -33.42 4.07 -52.24
C GLU A 294 -32.69 5.28 -52.87
N THR A 295 -31.34 5.24 -52.84
CA THR A 295 -30.51 5.02 -54.06
C THR A 295 -29.00 4.97 -53.74
N GLU A 296 -28.30 3.96 -54.25
CA GLU A 296 -26.86 4.04 -54.59
C GLU A 296 -26.68 4.74 -55.95
N PRO A 297 -25.46 5.24 -56.26
CA PRO A 297 -24.66 4.51 -57.27
C PRO A 297 -23.14 4.52 -57.03
N ALA A 298 -22.48 3.61 -57.78
CA ALA A 298 -21.07 3.26 -57.75
C ALA A 298 -20.15 4.02 -58.76
N GLU A 299 -18.84 3.74 -58.62
CA GLU A 299 -17.70 3.93 -59.56
C GLU A 299 -17.13 5.36 -59.70
N ASN A 300 -15.80 5.65 -59.75
CA ASN A 300 -14.69 4.88 -60.30
C ASN A 300 -13.30 5.49 -59.95
N SER A 301 -12.31 4.61 -59.62
CA SER A 301 -10.84 4.67 -59.91
C SER A 301 -9.91 5.79 -59.35
N PRO A 302 -8.55 5.64 -59.30
CA PRO A 302 -7.69 4.49 -59.68
C PRO A 302 -6.60 4.06 -58.66
N LYS A 303 -6.04 2.88 -58.95
CA LYS A 303 -4.79 2.28 -58.47
C LYS A 303 -3.58 3.03 -59.07
N ILE A 304 -2.52 3.26 -58.27
CA ILE A 304 -1.17 3.52 -58.75
C ILE A 304 -0.20 2.55 -58.07
N GLU A 305 0.65 1.96 -58.91
CA GLU A 305 1.68 0.97 -58.65
C GLU A 305 2.83 1.52 -57.82
N SER A 306 3.35 0.71 -56.89
CA SER A 306 4.63 0.94 -56.22
C SER A 306 5.71 0.11 -56.91
N GLU A 307 6.67 0.80 -57.52
CA GLU A 307 7.90 0.27 -58.10
C GLU A 307 8.80 -0.38 -57.03
N THR A 308 9.58 -1.35 -57.48
CA THR A 308 10.49 -2.19 -56.69
C THR A 308 11.96 -1.79 -56.90
N PHE A 309 12.82 -2.32 -56.00
CA PHE A 309 14.29 -2.43 -55.98
C PHE A 309 15.07 -1.38 -55.16
N PRO A 310 16.26 -1.72 -54.61
CA PRO A 310 16.55 -2.82 -53.68
C PRO A 310 17.39 -2.33 -52.47
N HIS A 311 17.13 -2.82 -51.26
CA HIS A 311 18.04 -2.62 -50.12
C HIS A 311 19.05 -3.75 -50.03
N THR A 312 20.32 -3.40 -50.21
CA THR A 312 21.48 -4.20 -49.78
C THR A 312 21.66 -4.00 -48.28
N ALA A 313 21.67 -5.10 -47.53
CA ALA A 313 21.97 -5.13 -46.10
C ALA A 313 23.46 -4.92 -45.83
N PRO A 314 23.79 -4.40 -44.64
CA PRO A 314 24.86 -4.95 -43.84
C PRO A 314 24.29 -5.69 -42.63
N THR A 315 24.74 -6.93 -42.50
CA THR A 315 24.61 -7.84 -41.37
C THR A 315 25.06 -7.20 -40.06
N ALA A 316 24.28 -7.42 -39.01
CA ALA A 316 24.74 -7.38 -37.62
C ALA A 316 24.05 -8.53 -36.88
N ASP A 317 24.71 -9.70 -36.91
CA ASP A 317 24.67 -10.64 -35.80
C ASP A 317 25.26 -9.90 -34.60
N ASP A 318 24.49 -9.82 -33.51
CA ASP A 318 24.85 -10.27 -32.16
C ASP A 318 23.93 -9.55 -31.14
N LEU A 319 23.61 -10.26 -30.05
CA LEU A 319 22.78 -9.86 -28.90
C LEU A 319 21.27 -10.13 -29.02
N SER A 320 20.92 -11.41 -28.87
CA SER A 320 19.66 -11.83 -28.23
C SER A 320 19.99 -12.89 -27.17
N PRO A 321 19.63 -12.72 -25.88
CA PRO A 321 19.62 -13.86 -24.97
C PRO A 321 18.41 -14.73 -25.31
N ASP A 322 18.70 -15.94 -25.78
CA ASP A 322 17.74 -17.00 -26.13
C ASP A 322 17.10 -17.53 -24.82
N ILE A 323 15.91 -17.04 -24.43
CA ILE A 323 15.10 -17.67 -23.38
C ILE A 323 14.09 -18.59 -24.07
N ARG A 324 14.50 -19.86 -24.25
CA ARG A 324 13.61 -20.93 -24.69
C ARG A 324 13.06 -21.67 -23.47
N TYR A 325 11.75 -21.59 -23.26
CA TYR A 325 11.04 -22.59 -22.46
C TYR A 325 10.92 -23.87 -23.30
N SER A 326 11.60 -24.94 -22.89
CA SER A 326 11.47 -26.27 -23.48
C SER A 326 11.22 -27.28 -22.36
N PRO A 327 10.09 -27.99 -22.34
CA PRO A 327 9.86 -29.04 -21.35
C PRO A 327 10.71 -30.27 -21.71
N LYS A 328 11.43 -30.82 -20.73
CA LYS A 328 12.17 -32.08 -20.88
C LYS A 328 11.22 -33.27 -20.74
N THR A 329 11.36 -34.23 -21.65
CA THR A 329 10.72 -35.55 -21.60
C THR A 329 11.81 -36.57 -21.30
N ASP A 330 11.74 -37.25 -20.16
CA ASP A 330 12.60 -38.39 -19.87
C ASP A 330 11.92 -39.69 -20.33
N GLN A 331 12.62 -40.43 -21.20
CA GLN A 331 12.38 -41.83 -21.52
C GLN A 331 13.29 -42.72 -20.65
N GLY A 332 12.78 -43.87 -20.21
CA GLY A 332 13.57 -44.95 -19.60
C GLY A 332 12.73 -45.83 -18.68
N THR A 333 11.96 -46.77 -19.25
CA THR A 333 12.20 -48.24 -19.21
C THR A 333 11.68 -48.95 -17.97
N ASN A 334 10.73 -49.84 -18.22
CA ASN A 334 10.21 -50.86 -17.32
C ASN A 334 11.29 -51.89 -16.97
N ASP A 335 11.30 -52.37 -15.73
CA ASP A 335 11.48 -53.79 -15.45
C ASP A 335 10.72 -54.18 -14.17
N GLU A 336 10.05 -55.32 -14.25
CA GLU A 336 9.20 -55.89 -13.21
C GLU A 336 10.00 -56.58 -12.09
N ASN A 337 9.37 -56.59 -10.92
CA ASN A 337 9.14 -57.75 -10.04
C ASN A 337 9.94 -57.98 -8.74
N GLN A 338 9.12 -58.30 -7.73
CA GLN A 338 9.33 -59.12 -6.51
C GLN A 338 9.94 -58.52 -5.23
N ILE A 339 9.01 -58.12 -4.36
CA ILE A 339 8.79 -58.59 -2.97
C ILE A 339 10.03 -59.15 -2.24
N THR A 340 10.45 -58.44 -1.20
CA THR A 340 10.71 -59.07 0.12
C THR A 340 10.42 -58.06 1.23
N LYS A 341 9.55 -58.49 2.16
CA LYS A 341 9.20 -57.80 3.41
C LYS A 341 10.42 -57.79 4.34
N THR A 342 10.72 -56.66 5.00
CA THR A 342 11.23 -56.66 6.38
C THR A 342 11.00 -55.31 7.06
N ALA A 343 10.25 -55.38 8.16
CA ALA A 343 10.26 -54.58 9.39
C ALA A 343 10.19 -53.04 9.34
N VAL A 344 8.95 -52.55 9.47
CA VAL A 344 8.62 -51.29 10.13
C VAL A 344 8.60 -51.54 11.63
N ALA A 345 9.40 -50.79 12.40
CA ALA A 345 9.27 -50.67 13.85
C ALA A 345 8.45 -49.41 14.17
N GLN A 346 7.13 -49.58 14.26
CA GLN A 346 6.24 -48.69 15.00
C GLN A 346 6.10 -49.26 16.42
N ARG A 347 6.28 -48.42 17.44
CA ARG A 347 5.70 -48.67 18.76
C ARG A 347 4.70 -47.57 19.08
N ALA A 348 3.45 -48.00 19.13
CA ALA A 348 2.33 -47.31 19.74
C ALA A 348 2.48 -47.28 21.27
N GLY A 349 2.00 -46.18 21.86
CA GLY A 349 0.89 -46.18 22.83
C GLY A 349 1.00 -46.95 24.14
N ILE A 350 0.64 -46.21 25.21
CA ILE A 350 -0.01 -46.62 26.48
C ILE A 350 0.86 -47.54 27.38
N THR A 351 1.26 -47.20 28.60
CA THR A 351 0.56 -46.71 29.81
C THR A 351 1.67 -46.30 30.83
N GLU A 352 1.50 -45.70 32.01
CA GLU A 352 0.37 -45.43 32.88
C GLU A 352 0.77 -44.41 33.96
N ASP A 353 -0.26 -43.81 34.54
CA ASP A 353 -0.33 -43.03 35.76
C ASP A 353 0.56 -43.50 36.90
N LEU A 354 1.17 -42.51 37.56
CA LEU A 354 1.50 -42.62 38.97
C LEU A 354 0.87 -41.46 39.74
N VAL A 355 -0.04 -41.87 40.62
CA VAL A 355 -0.56 -41.23 41.83
C VAL A 355 -1.91 -40.51 41.69
N SER A 356 -3.00 -41.28 41.91
CA SER A 356 -3.65 -41.21 43.23
C SER A 356 -4.58 -42.40 43.54
N ILE A 357 -4.20 -43.13 44.60
CA ILE A 357 -5.08 -43.52 45.73
C ILE A 357 -6.30 -44.38 45.38
N GLY A 358 -6.04 -45.68 45.26
CA GLY A 358 -6.98 -46.71 45.62
C GLY A 358 -6.33 -47.63 46.66
N TRP A 359 -7.11 -48.10 47.63
CA TRP A 359 -6.94 -49.38 48.32
C TRP A 359 -5.71 -49.58 49.23
N LEU A 360 -5.73 -48.84 50.35
CA LEU A 360 -5.40 -49.36 51.68
C LEU A 360 -6.31 -50.58 52.01
N PRO A 361 -5.91 -51.84 51.76
CA PRO A 361 -6.10 -52.85 52.80
C PRO A 361 -5.10 -54.03 52.72
N ASN A 362 -3.81 -53.80 52.50
CA ASN A 362 -2.80 -54.88 52.68
C ASN A 362 -1.50 -54.46 53.40
N LEU A 363 -1.38 -53.21 53.86
CA LEU A 363 -0.26 -52.76 54.70
C LEU A 363 -0.43 -53.13 56.20
N LEU A 364 -1.53 -53.80 56.57
CA LEU A 364 -1.89 -54.19 57.95
C LEU A 364 -1.83 -55.72 58.17
N LYS A 365 -0.92 -56.42 57.48
CA LYS A 365 -0.52 -57.80 57.80
C LYS A 365 0.97 -57.95 58.13
N LEU A 366 1.57 -56.92 58.71
CA LEU A 366 2.89 -57.00 59.35
C LEU A 366 2.91 -56.31 60.72
N ILE A 367 1.90 -56.58 61.56
CA ILE A 367 1.95 -56.30 63.00
C ILE A 367 1.64 -57.61 63.72
N GLY A 368 2.63 -58.50 63.65
CA GLY A 368 2.65 -59.81 64.28
C GLY A 368 3.84 -60.01 65.20
N GLN A 369 4.42 -58.95 65.79
CA GLN A 369 5.23 -59.05 67.02
C GLN A 369 5.07 -57.79 67.89
N ARG A 370 4.37 -57.98 69.00
CA ARG A 370 4.08 -57.00 70.07
C ARG A 370 5.38 -56.54 70.75
N LYS A 371 6.05 -55.53 70.20
CA LYS A 371 6.89 -54.52 70.91
C LYS A 371 7.58 -53.50 69.99
N PHE A 372 7.69 -53.76 68.68
CA PHE A 372 8.48 -52.91 67.76
C PHE A 372 7.65 -51.94 66.89
N ALA A 373 6.38 -52.25 66.59
CA ALA A 373 5.51 -51.39 65.75
C ALA A 373 5.18 -50.02 66.38
N LYS A 374 5.18 -49.91 67.72
CA LYS A 374 4.97 -48.61 68.40
C LYS A 374 6.11 -47.64 68.11
N LYS A 375 7.38 -48.10 68.10
CA LYS A 375 8.55 -47.21 67.89
C LYS A 375 8.64 -46.64 66.48
N MET A 376 8.23 -47.39 65.45
CA MET A 376 8.21 -46.93 64.05
C MET A 376 7.10 -45.90 63.79
N ILE A 377 5.92 -46.07 64.42
CA ILE A 377 4.83 -45.09 64.34
C ILE A 377 5.22 -43.77 65.03
N PHE A 378 5.85 -43.83 66.21
CA PHE A 378 6.36 -42.62 66.88
C PHE A 378 7.48 -41.93 66.09
N GLY A 379 8.35 -42.68 65.41
CA GLY A 379 9.37 -42.12 64.52
C GLY A 379 8.78 -41.42 63.29
N LEU A 380 7.79 -42.04 62.64
CA LEU A 380 7.11 -41.46 61.48
C LEU A 380 6.31 -40.20 61.87
N ILE A 381 5.61 -40.23 63.00
CA ILE A 381 4.92 -39.05 63.55
C ILE A 381 5.91 -37.94 63.86
N GLY A 382 7.07 -38.26 64.46
CA GLY A 382 8.12 -37.27 64.73
C GLY A 382 8.67 -36.60 63.46
N ILE A 383 8.91 -37.37 62.40
CA ILE A 383 9.38 -36.84 61.11
C ILE A 383 8.31 -35.97 60.44
N VAL A 384 7.05 -36.41 60.44
CA VAL A 384 5.93 -35.62 59.90
C VAL A 384 5.77 -34.32 60.70
N LEU A 385 5.92 -34.36 62.02
CA LEU A 385 5.82 -33.18 62.87
C LEU A 385 7.01 -32.23 62.66
N ILE A 386 8.22 -32.73 62.44
CA ILE A 386 9.39 -31.93 62.06
C ILE A 386 9.21 -31.32 60.67
N LEU A 387 8.63 -32.04 59.70
CA LEU A 387 8.32 -31.50 58.37
C LEU A 387 7.23 -30.43 58.44
N ILE A 388 6.19 -30.61 59.25
CA ILE A 388 5.14 -29.61 59.47
C ILE A 388 5.73 -28.37 60.16
N VAL A 389 6.52 -28.55 61.21
CA VAL A 389 7.19 -27.45 61.92
C VAL A 389 8.21 -26.78 61.02
N GLY A 390 8.99 -27.53 60.25
CA GLY A 390 9.98 -27.01 59.30
C GLY A 390 9.33 -26.25 58.14
N THR A 391 8.20 -26.73 57.63
CA THR A 391 7.40 -26.03 56.60
C THR A 391 6.73 -24.79 57.18
N PHE A 392 6.24 -24.85 58.42
CA PHE A 392 5.64 -23.72 59.12
C PHE A 392 6.68 -22.61 59.42
N VAL A 393 7.84 -22.99 59.95
CA VAL A 393 8.95 -22.08 60.25
C VAL A 393 9.57 -21.56 58.94
N GLY A 394 9.83 -22.42 57.96
CA GLY A 394 10.34 -22.03 56.65
C GLY A 394 9.39 -21.11 55.90
N GLY A 395 8.07 -21.39 55.96
CA GLY A 395 7.03 -20.52 55.41
C GLY A 395 7.10 -19.10 55.95
N GLN A 396 7.27 -18.93 57.27
CA GLN A 396 7.43 -17.61 57.90
C GLN A 396 8.67 -16.83 57.44
N PHE A 397 9.71 -17.52 56.96
CA PHE A 397 10.92 -16.89 56.44
C PHE A 397 10.90 -16.65 54.94
N LEU A 398 10.03 -17.29 54.16
CA LEU A 398 9.91 -17.07 52.71
C LEU A 398 8.75 -16.15 52.33
N THR A 399 7.66 -16.12 53.09
CA THR A 399 6.47 -15.32 52.75
C THR A 399 6.75 -13.82 52.81
N SER A 400 6.30 -13.12 51.77
CA SER A 400 6.20 -11.65 51.75
C SER A 400 4.73 -11.26 51.70
N ALA A 401 4.38 -10.11 52.27
CA ALA A 401 3.02 -9.58 52.32
C ALA A 401 2.96 -8.22 51.65
N GLU A 402 1.96 -8.02 50.80
CA GLU A 402 1.60 -6.72 50.24
C GLU A 402 0.31 -6.24 50.89
N VAL A 403 0.36 -5.11 51.59
CA VAL A 403 -0.76 -4.50 52.28
C VAL A 403 -1.25 -3.33 51.44
N ILE A 404 -2.44 -3.47 50.86
CA ILE A 404 -3.07 -2.44 50.04
C ILE A 404 -4.08 -1.69 50.90
N ILE A 405 -3.84 -0.41 51.12
CA ILE A 405 -4.66 0.49 51.94
C ILE A 405 -5.46 1.38 50.99
N LYS A 406 -6.78 1.14 50.92
CA LYS A 406 -7.69 1.94 50.11
C LYS A 406 -8.26 3.08 50.94
N VAL A 407 -7.94 4.32 50.56
CA VAL A 407 -8.28 5.54 51.31
C VAL A 407 -9.18 6.45 50.52
N LYS A 408 -10.14 7.08 51.21
CA LYS A 408 -10.99 8.11 50.62
C LYS A 408 -10.11 9.27 50.16
N SER A 409 -10.36 9.72 48.94
CA SER A 409 -9.62 10.82 48.34
C SER A 409 -10.45 12.08 48.22
N ASP A 410 -9.80 13.24 48.34
CA ASP A 410 -10.35 14.52 47.91
C ASP A 410 -9.80 14.85 46.52
N ALA A 411 -10.68 14.89 45.53
CA ALA A 411 -10.29 15.10 44.14
C ALA A 411 -10.30 16.59 43.79
N GLN A 412 -9.15 17.12 43.38
CA GLN A 412 -9.00 18.51 42.95
C GLN A 412 -8.56 18.58 41.49
N GLU A 413 -9.21 19.44 40.72
CA GLU A 413 -8.87 19.69 39.31
C GLU A 413 -8.15 21.02 39.13
N ASN A 414 -6.96 20.98 38.54
CA ASN A 414 -6.12 22.15 38.35
C ASN A 414 -5.62 22.22 36.89
N ASN A 415 -5.39 23.45 36.43
CA ASN A 415 -4.67 23.70 35.18
C ASN A 415 -3.17 23.64 35.42
N PHE A 416 -2.40 23.26 34.39
CA PHE A 416 -0.95 23.25 34.45
C PHE A 416 -0.30 23.80 33.20
N THR A 417 0.92 24.30 33.39
CA THR A 417 1.90 24.54 32.33
C THR A 417 3.24 23.99 32.79
N ALA A 418 3.88 23.20 31.92
CA ALA A 418 5.17 22.59 32.20
C ALA A 418 6.11 22.72 31.00
N GLN A 419 7.40 22.88 31.25
CA GLN A 419 8.41 22.94 30.20
C GLN A 419 9.26 21.67 30.23
N VAL A 420 9.37 21.02 29.08
CA VAL A 420 10.22 19.85 28.84
C VAL A 420 11.42 20.30 28.01
N LEU A 421 12.63 19.97 28.45
CA LEU A 421 13.87 20.24 27.71
C LEU A 421 14.53 18.94 27.29
N ALA A 422 15.14 18.93 26.11
CA ALA A 422 15.81 17.77 25.52
C ALA A 422 17.17 17.41 26.17
N ASP A 423 17.77 18.34 26.93
CA ASP A 423 19.08 18.15 27.56
C ASP A 423 18.98 17.75 29.04
N ASN A 424 19.88 16.85 29.46
CA ASN A 424 19.99 16.34 30.83
C ASN A 424 20.22 17.48 31.84
N PHE A 425 19.15 18.02 32.40
CA PHE A 425 19.20 18.98 33.48
C PHE A 425 18.94 18.32 34.83
N SER A 426 19.67 18.77 35.86
CA SER A 426 19.51 18.38 37.26
C SER A 426 18.13 18.77 37.79
N GLU A 427 17.51 17.90 38.58
CA GLU A 427 16.25 18.14 39.28
C GLU A 427 16.24 19.52 39.95
N GLY A 428 15.36 20.40 39.47
CA GLY A 428 15.10 21.74 39.95
C GLY A 428 13.66 22.12 39.59
N SER A 429 12.96 22.75 40.53
CA SER A 429 11.49 22.73 40.74
C SER A 429 10.56 23.26 39.64
N GLN A 430 11.01 23.46 38.39
CA GLN A 430 10.17 24.06 37.33
C GLN A 430 10.28 23.41 35.94
N LYS A 431 11.02 22.30 35.77
CA LYS A 431 11.29 21.71 34.44
C LYS A 431 11.23 20.18 34.46
N ILE A 432 10.78 19.59 33.34
CA ILE A 432 10.68 18.15 33.12
C ILE A 432 11.81 17.71 32.19
N SER A 433 12.50 16.62 32.53
CA SER A 433 13.51 16.02 31.65
C SER A 433 12.84 15.35 30.45
N GLY A 434 13.33 15.67 29.25
CA GLY A 434 12.95 15.06 27.99
C GLY A 434 14.17 14.71 27.14
N ALA A 435 13.93 14.23 25.93
CA ALA A 435 14.96 13.97 24.95
C ALA A 435 14.46 14.33 23.56
N GLU A 436 15.35 14.84 22.72
CA GLU A 436 15.06 14.99 21.30
C GLU A 436 15.18 13.62 20.61
N LEU A 437 14.14 13.24 19.87
CA LEU A 437 14.19 12.12 18.95
C LEU A 437 14.06 12.62 17.53
N THR A 438 14.81 11.98 16.64
CA THR A 438 14.77 12.25 15.21
C THR A 438 14.55 10.97 14.42
N SER A 439 13.87 11.10 13.28
CA SER A 439 13.72 10.05 12.29
C SER A 439 13.91 10.64 10.90
N THR A 440 14.74 9.98 10.11
CA THR A 440 15.03 10.37 8.74
C THR A 440 14.49 9.28 7.81
N GLN A 441 13.71 9.68 6.81
CA GLN A 441 13.24 8.82 5.74
C GLN A 441 13.59 9.45 4.40
N SER A 442 14.19 8.67 3.52
CA SER A 442 14.48 9.07 2.13
C SER A 442 13.57 8.29 1.20
N GLY A 443 13.25 8.86 0.06
CA GLY A 443 12.51 8.15 -0.98
C GLY A 443 12.53 8.89 -2.30
N SER A 444 12.07 8.19 -3.31
CA SER A 444 11.85 8.71 -4.65
C SER A 444 10.40 8.45 -5.07
N GLN A 445 9.86 9.31 -5.92
CA GLN A 445 8.55 9.11 -6.54
C GLN A 445 8.57 9.71 -7.93
N LYS A 446 7.88 9.05 -8.86
CA LYS A 446 7.72 9.52 -10.24
C LYS A 446 6.31 10.07 -10.46
N ALA A 447 6.19 11.04 -11.36
CA ALA A 447 4.92 11.50 -11.91
C ALA A 447 5.00 11.60 -13.43
N VAL A 448 3.87 11.42 -14.09
CA VAL A 448 3.75 11.66 -15.53
C VAL A 448 3.65 13.15 -15.78
N ALA A 449 4.38 13.62 -16.78
CA ALA A 449 4.31 15.00 -17.23
C ALA A 449 2.97 15.24 -17.96
N THR A 450 2.23 16.25 -17.55
CA THR A 450 0.90 16.56 -18.10
C THR A 450 0.87 17.81 -18.97
N GLY A 451 1.95 18.60 -18.95
CA GLY A 451 2.09 19.78 -19.78
C GLY A 451 2.20 19.43 -21.26
N SER A 452 1.77 20.36 -22.11
CA SER A 452 1.90 20.24 -23.58
C SER A 452 2.52 21.50 -24.14
N LYS A 453 3.47 21.34 -25.05
CA LYS A 453 4.15 22.45 -25.75
C LYS A 453 4.21 22.19 -27.24
N LYS A 454 3.89 23.20 -28.04
CA LYS A 454 4.09 23.15 -29.49
C LYS A 454 5.52 23.52 -29.83
N LEU A 455 6.21 22.64 -30.54
CA LEU A 455 7.52 22.86 -31.14
C LEU A 455 7.38 22.78 -32.66
N GLY A 456 8.30 23.38 -33.41
CA GLY A 456 8.26 23.33 -34.86
C GLY A 456 9.05 24.46 -35.52
N GLU A 457 8.90 24.57 -36.83
CA GLU A 457 9.52 25.61 -37.62
C GLU A 457 8.46 26.61 -38.12
N LYS A 458 8.87 27.87 -38.27
CA LYS A 458 8.01 28.94 -38.78
C LYS A 458 8.17 29.03 -40.28
N ALA A 459 7.06 29.06 -41.00
CA ALA A 459 7.09 29.26 -42.44
C ALA A 459 7.74 30.60 -42.81
N LYS A 460 8.55 30.59 -43.86
CA LYS A 460 9.19 31.78 -44.41
C LYS A 460 8.93 31.88 -45.91
N GLY A 461 8.91 33.11 -46.40
CA GLY A 461 8.93 33.32 -47.83
C GLY A 461 8.97 34.79 -48.23
N PRO A 462 9.21 35.06 -49.52
CA PRO A 462 9.28 36.40 -50.06
C PRO A 462 7.87 36.95 -50.35
N ILE A 463 7.70 38.23 -50.05
CA ILE A 463 6.56 39.03 -50.52
C ILE A 463 7.06 40.24 -51.30
N THR A 464 6.25 40.70 -52.23
CA THR A 464 6.33 42.04 -52.79
C THR A 464 5.32 42.93 -52.06
N ALA A 465 5.81 43.98 -51.42
CA ALA A 465 4.97 45.02 -50.83
C ALA A 465 4.75 46.16 -51.83
N PHE A 466 3.55 46.74 -51.84
CA PHE A 466 3.09 47.75 -52.78
C PHE A 466 2.66 49.02 -52.06
N ASN A 467 3.00 50.17 -52.68
CA ASN A 467 2.60 51.50 -52.26
C ASN A 467 1.85 52.19 -53.42
N TRP A 468 0.55 52.41 -53.23
CA TRP A 468 -0.33 53.07 -54.20
C TRP A 468 -0.42 54.59 -53.99
N THR A 469 0.34 55.14 -53.05
CA THR A 469 0.36 56.58 -52.75
C THR A 469 1.42 57.33 -53.56
N VAL A 470 1.28 58.66 -53.63
CA VAL A 470 2.26 59.55 -54.30
C VAL A 470 3.45 59.92 -53.40
N THR A 471 3.56 59.32 -52.22
CA THR A 471 4.64 59.55 -51.24
C THR A 471 5.36 58.26 -50.92
N PRO A 472 6.70 58.26 -50.78
CA PRO A 472 7.42 57.07 -50.33
C PRO A 472 7.01 56.68 -48.89
N VAL A 473 7.05 55.38 -48.59
CA VAL A 473 6.73 54.82 -47.27
C VAL A 473 7.85 53.89 -46.80
N ALA A 474 8.00 53.74 -45.49
CA ALA A 474 8.90 52.76 -44.89
C ALA A 474 8.15 51.91 -43.86
N PHE A 475 8.26 50.59 -43.98
CA PHE A 475 7.77 49.64 -42.99
C PHE A 475 8.96 49.13 -42.18
N PRO A 476 8.98 49.34 -40.84
CA PRO A 476 10.05 48.81 -40.01
C PRO A 476 10.00 47.27 -39.98
N LYS A 477 11.14 46.65 -39.66
CA LYS A 477 11.22 45.24 -39.29
C LYS A 477 10.17 44.92 -38.21
N GLU A 478 9.68 43.68 -38.22
CA GLU A 478 8.64 43.18 -37.29
C GLU A 478 7.25 43.79 -37.51
N THR A 479 7.06 44.64 -38.53
CA THR A 479 5.70 45.03 -38.96
C THR A 479 4.90 43.78 -39.27
N VAL A 480 3.72 43.68 -38.67
CA VAL A 480 2.83 42.52 -38.83
C VAL A 480 2.08 42.63 -40.15
N ILE A 481 2.06 41.53 -40.88
CA ILE A 481 1.41 41.37 -42.16
C ILE A 481 0.44 40.20 -42.05
N ILE A 482 -0.80 40.39 -42.50
CA ILE A 482 -1.89 39.45 -42.29
C ILE A 482 -2.34 38.92 -43.65
N SER A 483 -2.31 37.60 -43.85
CA SER A 483 -2.84 37.00 -45.07
C SER A 483 -4.35 37.14 -45.13
N LYS A 484 -4.94 36.99 -46.31
CA LYS A 484 -6.41 36.95 -46.48
C LYS A 484 -7.10 35.91 -45.58
N ASN A 485 -6.38 34.86 -45.19
CA ASN A 485 -6.89 33.79 -44.31
C ASN A 485 -6.67 34.08 -42.81
N GLY A 486 -6.22 35.29 -42.45
CA GLY A 486 -6.02 35.73 -41.06
C GLY A 486 -4.69 35.30 -40.44
N LEU A 487 -3.80 34.67 -41.19
CA LEU A 487 -2.49 34.21 -40.69
C LEU A 487 -1.54 35.40 -40.57
N LYS A 488 -0.83 35.49 -39.44
CA LYS A 488 0.08 36.59 -39.13
C LYS A 488 1.51 36.24 -39.47
N PHE A 489 2.19 37.19 -40.10
CA PHE A 489 3.61 37.15 -40.45
C PHE A 489 4.26 38.45 -40.00
N ILE A 490 5.58 38.45 -39.85
CA ILE A 490 6.38 39.63 -39.50
C ILE A 490 7.44 39.88 -40.56
N LEU A 491 7.72 41.15 -40.86
CA LEU A 491 8.83 41.54 -41.75
C LEU A 491 10.18 41.17 -41.15
N ASP A 492 11.04 40.54 -41.95
CA ASP A 492 12.39 40.13 -41.54
C ASP A 492 13.39 41.31 -41.53
N SER A 493 13.09 42.40 -42.25
CA SER A 493 13.91 43.61 -42.34
C SER A 493 13.06 44.87 -42.58
N ASP A 494 13.67 46.05 -42.40
CA ASP A 494 13.06 47.32 -42.81
C ASP A 494 12.88 47.37 -44.34
N VAL A 495 11.73 47.86 -44.79
CA VAL A 495 11.37 47.93 -46.21
C VAL A 495 11.02 49.36 -46.57
N LYS A 496 11.73 49.95 -47.54
CA LYS A 496 11.44 51.28 -48.07
C LYS A 496 10.87 51.16 -49.46
N ILE A 497 9.68 51.72 -49.68
CA ILE A 497 8.96 51.63 -50.94
C ILE A 497 8.78 53.05 -51.50
N ALA A 498 9.22 53.24 -52.75
CA ALA A 498 9.03 54.50 -53.45
C ALA A 498 7.54 54.83 -53.64
N SER A 499 7.23 56.07 -54.02
CA SER A 499 5.89 56.47 -54.45
C SER A 499 5.50 55.77 -55.77
N ARG A 500 4.20 55.68 -56.05
CA ARG A 500 3.69 55.22 -57.35
C ARG A 500 4.16 56.11 -58.51
N SER A 501 4.29 55.53 -59.69
CA SER A 501 4.54 56.23 -60.96
C SER A 501 3.33 56.04 -61.88
N ALA A 502 2.55 57.11 -62.08
CA ALA A 502 1.27 57.05 -62.79
C ALA A 502 0.36 55.93 -62.24
N SER A 503 0.06 54.90 -63.04
CA SER A 503 -0.78 53.76 -62.67
C SER A 503 0.00 52.55 -62.15
N ILE A 504 1.32 52.66 -61.94
CA ILE A 504 2.19 51.58 -61.48
C ILE A 504 2.56 51.84 -60.00
N PRO A 505 2.24 50.94 -59.06
CA PRO A 505 2.57 51.12 -57.65
C PRO A 505 4.09 51.13 -57.44
N GLY A 506 4.55 51.82 -56.40
CA GLY A 506 5.89 51.57 -55.88
C GLY A 506 5.94 50.17 -55.30
N GLN A 507 7.02 49.42 -55.52
CA GLN A 507 7.14 48.03 -55.06
C GLN A 507 8.52 47.75 -54.48
N SER A 508 8.58 46.86 -53.48
CA SER A 508 9.83 46.35 -52.92
C SER A 508 9.65 44.92 -52.42
N ASN A 509 10.65 44.07 -52.68
CA ASN A 509 10.66 42.69 -52.19
C ASN A 509 11.23 42.64 -50.77
N THR A 510 10.67 41.76 -49.94
CA THR A 510 11.10 41.54 -48.57
C THR A 510 10.76 40.12 -48.11
N GLY A 511 11.51 39.60 -47.14
CA GLY A 511 11.18 38.36 -46.45
C GLY A 511 10.16 38.58 -45.34
N VAL A 512 9.31 37.58 -45.13
CA VAL A 512 8.47 37.47 -43.94
C VAL A 512 8.61 36.11 -43.29
N THR A 513 8.43 36.10 -41.96
CA THR A 513 8.37 34.88 -41.14
C THR A 513 7.00 34.78 -40.45
N ALA A 514 6.40 33.60 -40.42
CA ALA A 514 5.15 33.35 -39.70
C ALA A 514 5.28 33.62 -38.20
N VAL A 515 4.21 34.10 -37.55
CA VAL A 515 4.21 34.34 -36.11
C VAL A 515 4.17 33.03 -35.32
N GLU A 516 3.37 32.07 -35.77
CA GLU A 516 3.18 30.76 -35.15
C GLU A 516 3.94 29.66 -35.91
N PHE A 517 4.27 28.57 -35.21
CA PHE A 517 4.76 27.34 -35.84
C PHE A 517 3.61 26.67 -36.61
N GLY A 518 3.96 25.82 -37.58
CA GLY A 518 2.99 24.94 -38.22
C GLY A 518 2.83 25.09 -39.72
N PRO A 519 2.25 24.07 -40.37
CA PRO A 519 2.04 24.04 -41.81
C PRO A 519 1.02 25.08 -42.29
N SER A 520 0.20 25.61 -41.39
CA SER A 520 -0.73 26.70 -41.68
C SER A 520 -0.02 27.94 -42.22
N GLY A 521 1.24 28.19 -41.82
CA GLY A 521 2.06 29.29 -42.35
C GLY A 521 2.54 29.10 -43.79
N ASN A 522 2.47 27.88 -44.35
CA ASN A 522 2.91 27.57 -45.72
C ASN A 522 1.86 28.02 -46.74
N VAL A 523 1.78 29.31 -47.01
CA VAL A 523 0.83 29.87 -47.98
C VAL A 523 1.29 29.67 -49.43
N SER A 524 0.35 29.57 -50.35
CA SER A 524 0.64 29.44 -51.78
C SER A 524 1.21 30.74 -52.39
N SER A 525 1.90 30.61 -53.53
CA SER A 525 2.29 31.77 -54.35
C SER A 525 1.04 32.56 -54.78
N GLY A 526 1.18 33.87 -54.86
CA GLY A 526 0.12 34.78 -55.27
C GLY A 526 -0.92 35.07 -54.17
N THR A 527 -0.64 34.70 -52.92
CA THR A 527 -1.47 35.03 -51.74
C THR A 527 -1.36 36.52 -51.43
N ASP A 528 -2.50 37.19 -51.27
CA ASP A 528 -2.56 38.61 -50.90
C ASP A 528 -2.53 38.79 -49.38
N PHE A 529 -1.92 39.90 -48.97
CA PHE A 529 -1.71 40.28 -47.58
C PHE A 529 -2.03 41.75 -47.34
N THR A 530 -2.49 42.05 -46.13
CA THR A 530 -2.66 43.40 -45.60
C THR A 530 -1.56 43.71 -44.59
N ILE A 531 -1.14 44.98 -44.55
CA ILE A 531 -0.09 45.44 -43.63
C ILE A 531 -0.77 46.07 -42.42
N GLN A 532 -0.57 45.48 -41.23
CA GLN A 532 -1.28 45.90 -40.03
C GLN A 532 -0.93 47.36 -39.67
N GLY A 533 -1.96 48.17 -39.45
CA GLY A 533 -1.82 49.60 -39.15
C GLY A 533 -1.78 50.51 -40.37
N TYR A 534 -1.98 49.97 -41.58
CA TYR A 534 -2.03 50.73 -42.83
C TYR A 534 -3.33 50.44 -43.59
N ASP A 535 -3.79 51.41 -44.39
CA ASP A 535 -5.00 51.29 -45.21
C ASP A 535 -4.76 50.31 -46.36
N GLU A 536 -5.58 49.26 -46.45
CA GLU A 536 -5.46 48.18 -47.45
C GLU A 536 -5.68 48.64 -48.90
N LEU A 537 -6.36 49.77 -49.10
CA LEU A 537 -6.54 50.38 -50.43
C LEU A 537 -5.30 51.15 -50.88
N LEU A 538 -4.45 51.57 -49.94
CA LEU A 538 -3.24 52.36 -50.19
C LEU A 538 -1.97 51.51 -50.15
N TYR A 539 -1.96 50.45 -49.34
CA TYR A 539 -0.82 49.57 -49.14
C TYR A 539 -1.26 48.11 -49.13
N SER A 540 -0.57 47.29 -49.91
CA SER A 540 -0.86 45.85 -49.98
C SER A 540 0.44 45.07 -50.12
N ALA A 541 0.39 43.76 -49.90
CA ALA A 541 1.51 42.87 -50.19
C ALA A 541 1.02 41.57 -50.82
N ARG A 542 1.90 40.90 -51.56
CA ARG A 542 1.59 39.64 -52.22
C ARG A 542 2.78 38.68 -52.18
N SER A 543 2.54 37.38 -51.97
CA SER A 543 3.61 36.38 -52.05
C SER A 543 4.03 36.14 -53.50
N ASP A 544 5.34 36.20 -53.75
CA ASP A 544 5.89 35.92 -55.08
C ASP A 544 6.03 34.41 -55.31
N SER A 545 6.41 33.68 -54.27
CA SER A 545 6.52 32.21 -54.25
C SER A 545 5.72 31.61 -53.10
N ALA A 546 5.48 30.30 -53.15
CA ALA A 546 4.91 29.60 -51.99
C ALA A 546 5.87 29.71 -50.79
N PHE A 547 5.31 29.85 -49.59
CA PHE A 547 6.07 29.79 -48.36
C PHE A 547 6.29 28.34 -47.97
N SER A 548 7.39 28.07 -47.30
CA SER A 548 7.76 26.72 -46.87
C SER A 548 8.51 26.76 -45.54
N GLY A 549 8.75 25.57 -44.96
CA GLY A 549 9.43 25.42 -43.68
C GLY A 549 8.52 25.58 -42.46
N GLY A 550 7.21 25.78 -42.62
CA GLY A 550 6.26 25.70 -41.52
C GLY A 550 5.98 24.25 -41.15
N ASP A 551 6.28 23.86 -39.92
CA ASP A 551 5.97 22.53 -39.36
C ASP A 551 5.60 22.66 -37.87
N GLU A 552 4.78 21.74 -37.34
CA GLU A 552 4.46 21.68 -35.91
C GLU A 552 4.42 20.24 -35.38
N LYS A 553 4.97 20.07 -34.17
CA LYS A 553 4.85 18.87 -33.35
C LYS A 553 4.46 19.27 -31.94
N GLN A 554 3.44 18.63 -31.40
CA GLN A 554 3.11 18.73 -29.98
C GLN A 554 3.98 17.75 -29.19
N VAL A 555 4.66 18.24 -28.16
CA VAL A 555 5.45 17.42 -27.23
C VAL A 555 4.92 17.57 -25.81
N THR A 556 5.07 16.51 -25.02
CA THR A 556 4.76 16.51 -23.59
C THR A 556 5.90 17.17 -22.83
N VAL A 557 5.55 18.09 -21.93
CA VAL A 557 6.52 18.81 -21.09
C VAL A 557 6.10 18.77 -19.63
N VAL A 558 7.06 18.92 -18.74
CA VAL A 558 6.79 18.98 -17.30
C VAL A 558 6.08 20.30 -16.94
N SER A 559 4.93 20.20 -16.27
CA SER A 559 4.20 21.36 -15.74
C SER A 559 4.60 21.67 -14.29
N GLN A 560 4.27 22.88 -13.81
CA GLN A 560 4.52 23.26 -12.42
C GLN A 560 3.62 22.45 -11.46
N GLU A 561 2.40 22.16 -11.89
CA GLU A 561 1.44 21.33 -11.17
C GLU A 561 1.96 19.90 -10.95
N ASP A 562 2.67 19.32 -11.93
CA ASP A 562 3.29 18.00 -11.81
C ASP A 562 4.34 17.99 -10.69
N LEU A 563 5.22 18.99 -10.66
CA LEU A 563 6.28 19.12 -9.64
C LEU A 563 5.69 19.33 -8.24
N ASP A 564 4.70 20.21 -8.11
CA ASP A 564 4.08 20.52 -6.82
C ASP A 564 3.24 19.35 -6.29
N GLY A 565 2.51 18.68 -7.18
CA GLY A 565 1.78 17.46 -6.86
C GLY A 565 2.71 16.36 -6.36
N LEU A 566 3.81 16.12 -7.07
CA LEU A 566 4.81 15.12 -6.73
C LEU A 566 5.49 15.42 -5.38
N LYS A 567 5.90 16.68 -5.16
CA LYS A 567 6.47 17.13 -3.89
C LYS A 567 5.52 16.94 -2.72
N LYS A 568 4.26 17.33 -2.89
CA LYS A 568 3.24 17.19 -1.83
C LYS A 568 3.00 15.73 -1.50
N SER A 569 2.84 14.89 -2.52
CA SER A 569 2.61 13.44 -2.36
C SER A 569 3.76 12.76 -1.62
N LEU A 570 5.00 12.95 -2.08
CA LEU A 570 6.16 12.30 -1.48
C LEU A 570 6.46 12.85 -0.07
N THR A 571 6.27 14.15 0.16
CA THR A 571 6.41 14.75 1.50
C THR A 571 5.44 14.11 2.48
N GLN A 572 4.18 13.91 2.10
CA GLN A 572 3.18 13.29 2.97
C GLN A 572 3.57 11.85 3.31
N THR A 573 3.88 11.04 2.29
CA THR A 573 4.28 9.63 2.45
C THR A 573 5.50 9.47 3.35
N LEU A 574 6.58 10.24 3.11
CA LEU A 574 7.79 10.16 3.92
C LEU A 574 7.58 10.71 5.33
N SER A 575 6.73 11.74 5.50
CA SER A 575 6.37 12.26 6.83
C SER A 575 5.63 11.23 7.67
N ASP A 576 4.70 10.49 7.07
CA ASP A 576 3.93 9.48 7.80
C ASP A 576 4.81 8.28 8.18
N LYS A 577 5.67 7.80 7.27
CA LYS A 577 6.71 6.80 7.57
C LYS A 577 7.64 7.26 8.70
N ALA A 578 8.11 8.51 8.63
CA ALA A 578 9.02 9.08 9.61
C ALA A 578 8.37 9.24 10.99
N LYS A 579 7.10 9.67 11.06
CA LYS A 579 6.31 9.75 12.29
C LYS A 579 6.11 8.37 12.92
N ALA A 580 5.76 7.35 12.13
CA ALA A 580 5.60 5.98 12.64
C ALA A 580 6.91 5.46 13.25
N SER A 581 8.05 5.66 12.57
CA SER A 581 9.36 5.30 13.11
C SER A 581 9.74 6.11 14.36
N LEU A 582 9.36 7.39 14.43
CA LEU A 582 9.57 8.21 15.62
C LEU A 582 8.79 7.68 16.84
N MET A 583 7.54 7.26 16.63
CA MET A 583 6.69 6.65 17.67
C MET A 583 7.27 5.33 18.17
N GLU A 584 7.86 4.52 17.28
CA GLU A 584 8.56 3.30 17.67
C GLU A 584 9.80 3.60 18.54
N LYS A 585 10.59 4.61 18.17
CA LYS A 585 11.78 5.04 18.93
C LYS A 585 11.48 5.67 20.31
N ALA A 586 10.24 6.10 20.56
CA ALA A 586 9.89 6.70 21.85
C ALA A 586 10.03 5.74 23.04
N ASN A 587 9.95 4.41 22.83
CA ASN A 587 10.15 3.40 23.87
C ASN A 587 9.30 3.65 25.13
N GLY A 588 8.01 3.98 24.97
CA GLY A 588 7.09 4.25 26.08
C GLY A 588 7.07 5.68 26.60
N ARG A 589 7.95 6.56 26.10
CA ARG A 589 7.85 8.02 26.32
C ARG A 589 6.69 8.61 25.53
N LYS A 590 6.13 9.71 26.02
CA LYS A 590 5.03 10.42 25.35
C LYS A 590 5.55 11.32 24.24
N ILE A 591 4.87 11.25 23.10
CA ILE A 591 5.00 12.15 21.95
C ILE A 591 3.66 12.85 21.76
N HIS A 592 3.69 14.14 21.45
CA HIS A 592 2.51 14.90 21.02
C HIS A 592 2.60 15.17 19.52
N SER A 593 1.56 14.83 18.78
CA SER A 593 1.57 14.87 17.31
C SER A 593 1.64 16.30 16.76
N GLU A 594 1.05 17.25 17.48
CA GLU A 594 1.11 18.69 17.22
C GLU A 594 2.51 19.30 17.46
N ALA A 595 3.38 18.57 18.16
CA ALA A 595 4.76 18.93 18.48
C ALA A 595 5.77 18.08 17.69
N ILE A 596 5.41 17.65 16.49
CA ILE A 596 6.33 17.01 15.55
C ILE A 596 6.73 18.03 14.49
N ILE A 597 8.02 18.34 14.41
CA ILE A 597 8.59 19.18 13.37
C ILE A 597 8.94 18.30 12.17
N VAL A 598 8.54 18.71 10.98
CA VAL A 598 8.85 18.03 9.71
C VAL A 598 9.71 18.95 8.87
N THR A 599 10.91 18.50 8.51
CA THR A 599 11.87 19.26 7.68
C THR A 599 12.18 18.47 6.41
N VAL A 600 11.99 19.11 5.26
CA VAL A 600 12.40 18.54 3.96
C VAL A 600 13.86 18.89 3.69
N LYS A 601 14.65 17.88 3.32
CA LYS A 601 16.05 17.97 2.90
C LYS A 601 16.25 17.29 1.55
N ASN A 602 17.36 17.60 0.89
CA ASN A 602 17.81 16.91 -0.32
C ASN A 602 16.77 16.84 -1.46
N LEU A 603 15.87 17.83 -1.56
CA LEU A 603 14.85 17.90 -2.60
C LEU A 603 15.50 18.12 -3.97
N ARG A 604 15.32 17.16 -4.88
CA ARG A 604 15.91 17.17 -6.23
C ARG A 604 14.93 16.59 -7.24
N PHE A 605 14.58 17.40 -8.24
CA PHE A 605 13.92 16.92 -9.44
C PHE A 605 14.96 16.62 -10.52
N ASP A 606 14.73 15.57 -11.30
CA ASP A 606 15.54 15.23 -12.48
C ASP A 606 15.18 16.08 -13.71
N LYS A 607 13.98 16.67 -13.73
CA LYS A 607 13.44 17.53 -14.79
C LYS A 607 13.00 18.91 -14.27
N LYS A 608 13.02 19.89 -15.17
CA LYS A 608 12.53 21.26 -14.91
C LYS A 608 11.22 21.52 -15.63
N VAL A 609 10.49 22.56 -15.19
CA VAL A 609 9.32 23.08 -15.91
C VAL A 609 9.69 23.38 -17.36
N ASP A 610 8.77 23.08 -18.29
CA ASP A 610 8.92 23.21 -19.75
C ASP A 610 9.96 22.28 -20.41
N GLU A 611 10.60 21.38 -19.65
CA GLU A 611 11.48 20.35 -20.20
C GLU A 611 10.66 19.23 -20.85
N GLU A 612 11.03 18.81 -22.06
CA GLU A 612 10.40 17.69 -22.76
C GLU A 612 10.71 16.38 -22.04
N ALA A 613 9.68 15.75 -21.47
CA ALA A 613 9.76 14.48 -20.79
C ALA A 613 8.36 13.86 -20.68
N SER A 614 8.28 12.53 -20.65
CA SER A 614 7.07 11.78 -20.31
C SER A 614 6.90 11.60 -18.79
N LEU A 615 8.00 11.64 -18.05
CA LEU A 615 8.07 11.41 -16.62
C LEU A 615 8.98 12.44 -15.94
N VAL A 616 8.69 12.72 -14.69
CA VAL A 616 9.54 13.47 -13.76
C VAL A 616 9.72 12.65 -12.49
N ASN A 617 10.96 12.56 -12.03
CA ASN A 617 11.34 11.91 -10.78
C ASN A 617 11.70 12.97 -9.73
N LEU A 618 11.24 12.74 -8.51
CA LEU A 618 11.60 13.52 -7.33
C LEU A 618 12.29 12.61 -6.34
N GLU A 619 13.49 12.99 -5.93
CA GLU A 619 14.18 12.43 -4.77
C GLU A 619 14.17 13.45 -3.64
N MET A 620 13.85 13.01 -2.42
CA MET A 620 13.95 13.86 -1.23
C MET A 620 14.15 13.05 0.05
N GLU A 621 14.53 13.78 1.09
CA GLU A 621 14.66 13.28 2.45
C GLU A 621 13.72 14.09 3.36
N VAL A 622 13.01 13.40 4.25
CA VAL A 622 12.22 14.02 5.30
C VAL A 622 12.83 13.66 6.65
N VAL A 623 13.17 14.69 7.40
CA VAL A 623 13.62 14.59 8.79
C VAL A 623 12.48 15.04 9.69
N THR A 624 11.98 14.13 10.53
CA THR A 624 11.04 14.47 11.60
C THR A 624 11.76 14.50 12.94
N SER A 625 11.45 15.51 13.75
CA SER A 625 11.96 15.62 15.12
C SER A 625 10.82 15.93 16.09
N SER A 626 10.97 15.43 17.33
CA SER A 626 10.07 15.77 18.44
C SER A 626 10.81 15.61 19.76
N ILE A 627 10.39 16.38 20.76
CA ILE A 627 10.85 16.24 22.13
C ILE A 627 9.89 15.27 22.83
N VAL A 628 10.45 14.22 23.43
CA VAL A 628 9.70 13.19 24.14
C VAL A 628 9.99 13.25 25.63
N TYR A 629 9.03 12.84 26.46
CA TYR A 629 9.18 12.86 27.92
C TYR A 629 8.52 11.66 28.59
N ASP A 630 8.91 11.37 29.82
CA ASP A 630 8.26 10.33 30.63
C ASP A 630 7.01 10.91 31.32
N GLN A 631 5.86 10.27 31.10
CA GLN A 631 4.60 10.68 31.73
C GLN A 631 4.67 10.56 33.26
N VAL A 632 5.48 9.65 33.80
CA VAL A 632 5.73 9.51 35.24
C VAL A 632 6.40 10.78 35.79
N ASN A 633 7.35 11.36 35.06
CA ASN A 633 8.02 12.58 35.48
C ASN A 633 7.07 13.79 35.45
N LEU A 634 6.19 13.87 34.45
CA LEU A 634 5.14 14.89 34.43
C LEU A 634 4.20 14.75 35.63
N ARG A 635 3.75 13.54 35.96
CA ARG A 635 2.90 13.30 37.14
C ARG A 635 3.59 13.68 38.45
N LYS A 636 4.88 13.32 38.62
CA LYS A 636 5.67 13.75 39.79
C LYS A 636 5.79 15.28 39.88
N TYR A 637 6.04 15.93 38.74
CA TYR A 637 6.10 17.40 38.66
C TYR A 637 4.78 18.05 39.08
N LEU A 638 3.65 17.53 38.60
CA LEU A 638 2.33 18.04 38.95
C LEU A 638 2.00 17.82 40.43
N ALA A 639 2.39 16.68 41.01
CA ALA A 639 2.21 16.39 42.43
C ALA A 639 3.02 17.35 43.31
N GLU A 640 4.30 17.58 42.98
CA GLU A 640 5.15 18.53 43.72
C GLU A 640 4.59 19.96 43.62
N SER A 641 3.96 20.33 42.51
CA SER A 641 3.32 21.65 42.35
C SER A 641 2.13 21.91 43.30
N LEU A 642 1.59 20.85 43.90
CA LEU A 642 0.49 20.93 44.88
C LEU A 642 0.98 20.92 46.33
N LYS A 643 2.26 20.63 46.59
CA LYS A 643 2.79 20.41 47.94
C LYS A 643 2.55 21.57 48.91
N ASP A 644 2.66 22.81 48.41
CA ASP A 644 2.41 24.02 49.21
C ASP A 644 0.92 24.41 49.28
N ARG A 645 0.04 23.69 48.57
CA ARG A 645 -1.41 23.94 48.49
C ARG A 645 -2.25 22.93 49.26
N VAL A 646 -1.62 21.86 49.73
CA VAL A 646 -2.25 20.76 50.47
C VAL A 646 -1.84 20.84 51.94
N SER A 647 -2.74 20.50 52.86
CA SER A 647 -2.44 20.52 54.30
C SER A 647 -1.39 19.46 54.68
N ASN A 648 -0.66 19.68 55.78
CA ASN A 648 0.50 18.85 56.17
C ASN A 648 0.18 17.36 56.45
N ASP A 649 -1.07 17.04 56.73
CA ASP A 649 -1.62 15.71 57.00
C ASP A 649 -2.07 14.96 55.73
N LEU A 650 -2.07 15.65 54.60
CA LEU A 650 -2.44 15.13 53.29
C LEU A 650 -1.23 15.14 52.34
N GLU A 651 -1.30 14.35 51.27
CA GLU A 651 -0.24 14.24 50.27
C GLU A 651 -0.84 14.08 48.87
N ALA A 652 -0.24 14.77 47.90
CA ALA A 652 -0.46 14.54 46.48
C ALA A 652 0.67 13.66 45.95
N ARG A 653 0.34 12.50 45.36
CA ARG A 653 1.31 11.56 44.79
C ARG A 653 1.18 11.52 43.28
N GLY A 654 2.29 11.32 42.58
CA GLY A 654 2.28 11.23 41.12
C GLY A 654 1.40 10.08 40.58
N GLU A 655 1.31 8.96 41.30
CA GLU A 655 0.44 7.84 40.93
C GLU A 655 -1.07 8.15 41.04
N ASP A 656 -1.43 9.17 41.82
CA ASP A 656 -2.81 9.63 42.04
C ASP A 656 -3.20 10.81 41.12
N ILE A 657 -2.37 11.11 40.10
CA ILE A 657 -2.63 12.16 39.11
C ILE A 657 -3.18 11.60 37.81
N ASP A 658 -4.44 11.96 37.55
CA ASP A 658 -5.13 11.74 36.30
C ASP A 658 -4.96 12.98 35.41
N ILE A 659 -4.25 12.83 34.29
CA ILE A 659 -4.11 13.89 33.30
C ILE A 659 -5.36 13.86 32.42
N LEU A 660 -6.17 14.91 32.50
CA LEU A 660 -7.45 15.00 31.79
C LEU A 660 -7.27 15.51 30.37
N GLU A 661 -6.45 16.54 30.20
CA GLU A 661 -6.15 17.17 28.92
C GLU A 661 -4.68 17.54 28.88
N THR A 662 -4.07 17.43 27.71
CA THR A 662 -2.73 17.94 27.45
C THR A 662 -2.63 18.36 26.01
N SER A 663 -2.05 19.52 25.80
CA SER A 663 -1.64 20.06 24.52
C SER A 663 -0.16 20.39 24.60
N ALA A 664 0.51 20.31 23.46
CA ALA A 664 1.92 20.63 23.37
C ALA A 664 2.20 21.68 22.31
N LYS A 665 3.20 22.52 22.59
CA LYS A 665 3.76 23.44 21.61
C LYS A 665 5.28 23.43 21.72
N ILE A 666 5.95 23.29 20.60
CA ILE A 666 7.40 23.49 20.54
C ILE A 666 7.69 24.98 20.33
N ASN A 667 8.62 25.49 21.13
CA ASN A 667 9.25 26.79 20.93
C ASN A 667 10.76 26.58 21.02
N ASP A 668 11.46 26.71 19.89
CA ASP A 668 12.86 26.33 19.73
C ASP A 668 13.13 24.88 20.23
N ASN A 669 13.98 24.71 21.24
CA ASN A 669 14.33 23.41 21.83
C ASN A 669 13.54 23.10 23.12
N ILE A 670 12.41 23.79 23.34
CA ILE A 670 11.57 23.63 24.54
C ILE A 670 10.17 23.17 24.12
N LEU A 671 9.73 22.05 24.69
CA LEU A 671 8.37 21.57 24.57
C LEU A 671 7.55 22.10 25.75
N VAL A 672 6.60 22.99 25.46
CA VAL A 672 5.68 23.54 26.45
C VAL A 672 4.41 22.69 26.46
N LEU A 673 4.14 22.06 27.59
CA LEU A 673 2.93 21.29 27.85
C LEU A 673 1.95 22.15 28.62
N SER A 674 0.68 22.17 28.19
CA SER A 674 -0.40 22.85 28.89
C SER A 674 -1.64 21.99 28.93
N GLY A 675 -2.38 22.03 30.04
CA GLY A 675 -3.61 21.24 30.13
C GLY A 675 -4.24 21.25 31.50
N ARG A 676 -4.99 20.19 31.78
CA ARG A 676 -5.77 19.99 33.01
C ARG A 676 -5.46 18.63 33.62
N PHE A 677 -5.39 18.58 34.93
CA PHE A 677 -5.21 17.34 35.67
C PHE A 677 -6.11 17.30 36.89
N ARG A 678 -6.46 16.09 37.31
CA ARG A 678 -7.14 15.80 38.55
C ARG A 678 -6.16 15.10 39.48
N ALA A 679 -5.93 15.68 40.66
CA ALA A 679 -5.16 15.05 41.73
C ALA A 679 -6.12 14.49 42.77
N LYS A 680 -5.98 13.20 43.09
CA LYS A 680 -6.66 12.58 44.23
C LYS A 680 -5.76 12.73 45.44
N ILE A 681 -6.09 13.67 46.30
CA ILE A 681 -5.31 13.95 47.51
C ILE A 681 -5.70 12.91 48.57
N VAL A 682 -4.69 12.28 49.16
CA VAL A 682 -4.87 11.19 50.14
C VAL A 682 -4.20 11.54 51.46
N PRO A 683 -4.61 10.91 52.57
CA PRO A 683 -3.93 11.05 53.85
C PRO A 683 -2.46 10.60 53.76
N LYS A 684 -1.59 11.34 54.44
CA LYS A 684 -0.16 11.01 54.53
C LYS A 684 0.07 9.94 55.58
N PHE A 685 0.67 8.81 55.17
CA PHE A 685 1.01 7.71 56.08
C PHE A 685 2.52 7.65 56.35
N ASP A 686 2.91 7.55 57.62
CA ASP A 686 4.26 7.11 57.99
C ASP A 686 4.34 5.59 57.83
N LEU A 687 4.74 5.15 56.63
CA LEU A 687 4.82 3.74 56.28
C LEU A 687 5.81 2.97 57.16
N THR A 688 6.87 3.61 57.65
CA THR A 688 7.85 2.98 58.53
C THR A 688 7.21 2.66 59.89
N GLN A 689 6.56 3.65 60.50
CA GLN A 689 5.83 3.42 61.75
C GLN A 689 4.67 2.44 61.59
N LEU A 690 3.99 2.47 60.44
CA LEU A 690 2.89 1.56 60.18
C LEU A 690 3.37 0.11 60.07
N LYS A 691 4.46 -0.14 59.33
CA LYS A 691 5.12 -1.46 59.27
C LYS A 691 5.50 -1.96 60.66
N ASP A 692 6.02 -1.09 61.52
CA ASP A 692 6.42 -1.43 62.88
C ASP A 692 5.24 -1.91 63.73
N LYS A 693 4.06 -1.33 63.55
CA LYS A 693 2.85 -1.69 64.31
C LYS A 693 2.20 -2.99 63.83
N ILE A 694 2.28 -3.29 62.52
CA ILE A 694 1.60 -4.44 61.91
C ILE A 694 2.48 -5.68 61.74
N ALA A 695 3.81 -5.55 61.85
CA ALA A 695 4.73 -6.68 61.69
C ALA A 695 4.43 -7.80 62.71
N GLY A 696 4.31 -9.04 62.22
CA GLY A 696 3.97 -10.21 63.04
C GLY A 696 2.54 -10.26 63.57
N LYS A 697 1.67 -9.30 63.23
CA LYS A 697 0.25 -9.29 63.61
C LYS A 697 -0.57 -10.16 62.67
N SER A 698 -1.75 -10.58 63.13
CA SER A 698 -2.72 -11.23 62.25
C SER A 698 -3.27 -10.25 61.20
N VAL A 699 -3.78 -10.76 60.08
CA VAL A 699 -4.47 -9.92 59.07
C VAL A 699 -5.60 -9.12 59.72
N LYS A 700 -6.37 -9.74 60.62
CA LYS A 700 -7.47 -9.09 61.35
C LYS A 700 -6.99 -7.93 62.23
N GLU A 701 -5.96 -8.15 63.04
CA GLU A 701 -5.38 -7.11 63.90
C GLU A 701 -4.77 -5.97 63.07
N SER A 702 -4.06 -6.31 61.99
CA SER A 702 -3.45 -5.31 61.11
C SER A 702 -4.51 -4.43 60.46
N ARG A 703 -5.62 -5.03 60.00
CA ARG A 703 -6.79 -4.28 59.50
C ARG A 703 -7.36 -3.34 60.56
N SER A 704 -7.49 -3.80 61.81
CA SER A 704 -8.00 -2.95 62.90
C SER A 704 -7.07 -1.77 63.17
N ILE A 705 -5.75 -1.98 63.23
CA ILE A 705 -4.75 -0.92 63.44
C ILE A 705 -4.79 0.12 62.30
N ILE A 706 -4.83 -0.34 61.05
CA ILE A 706 -4.80 0.56 59.89
C ILE A 706 -6.11 1.36 59.80
N LYS A 707 -7.25 0.77 60.16
CA LYS A 707 -8.57 1.43 60.18
C LYS A 707 -8.80 2.37 61.37
N GLU A 708 -7.83 2.55 62.26
CA GLU A 708 -7.89 3.64 63.25
C GLU A 708 -7.88 5.02 62.57
N ASN A 709 -7.29 5.11 61.37
CA ASN A 709 -7.45 6.28 60.52
C ASN A 709 -8.81 6.22 59.81
N THR A 710 -9.67 7.22 60.07
CA THR A 710 -11.06 7.29 59.59
C THR A 710 -11.19 7.41 58.07
N ASP A 711 -10.12 7.81 57.39
CA ASP A 711 -10.10 7.98 55.94
C ASP A 711 -9.80 6.67 55.21
N VAL A 712 -9.42 5.61 55.95
CA VAL A 712 -9.23 4.26 55.39
C VAL A 712 -10.58 3.55 55.22
N GLY A 713 -10.95 3.27 53.97
CA GLY A 713 -12.13 2.48 53.66
C GLY A 713 -11.88 0.98 53.79
N GLU A 714 -10.86 0.49 53.11
CA GLU A 714 -10.57 -0.95 52.96
C GLU A 714 -9.07 -1.25 53.08
N VAL A 715 -8.78 -2.46 53.55
CA VAL A 715 -7.40 -2.95 53.72
C VAL A 715 -7.33 -4.40 53.23
N GLU A 716 -6.62 -4.60 52.14
CA GLU A 716 -6.34 -5.89 51.53
C GLU A 716 -4.92 -6.33 51.88
N VAL A 717 -4.72 -7.64 52.02
CA VAL A 717 -3.41 -8.21 52.35
C VAL A 717 -3.21 -9.44 51.49
N ASP A 718 -2.24 -9.36 50.60
CA ASP A 718 -1.88 -10.42 49.68
C ASP A 718 -0.54 -11.02 50.07
N PHE A 719 -0.46 -12.36 50.06
CA PHE A 719 0.75 -13.09 50.44
C PHE A 719 1.38 -13.76 49.22
N SER A 720 2.71 -13.65 49.11
CA SER A 720 3.50 -14.33 48.09
C SER A 720 4.60 -15.19 48.74
N PRO A 721 4.61 -16.52 48.53
CA PRO A 721 3.60 -17.33 47.83
C PRO A 721 2.26 -17.42 48.62
N SER A 722 1.16 -17.68 47.91
CA SER A 722 -0.20 -17.80 48.47
C SER A 722 -0.40 -19.12 49.23
N ILE A 723 0.25 -19.26 50.38
CA ILE A 723 0.16 -20.47 51.22
C ILE A 723 -1.02 -20.32 52.18
N PHE A 724 -1.95 -21.29 52.15
CA PHE A 724 -3.17 -21.34 52.97
C PHE A 724 -2.95 -21.42 54.49
N LEU A 725 -1.70 -21.47 54.97
CA LEU A 725 -1.35 -21.77 56.36
C LEU A 725 -0.92 -20.56 57.21
N THR A 726 -0.75 -19.38 56.62
CA THR A 726 -0.28 -18.18 57.37
C THR A 726 -1.28 -17.04 57.25
N ASN A 727 -1.98 -16.73 58.34
CA ASN A 727 -2.91 -15.59 58.44
C ASN A 727 -2.29 -14.42 59.23
N THR A 728 -0.95 -14.37 59.27
CA THR A 728 -0.13 -13.40 60.00
C THR A 728 0.89 -12.78 59.07
N LEU A 729 1.11 -11.47 59.21
CA LEU A 729 2.13 -10.75 58.45
C LEU A 729 3.53 -11.22 58.88
N PRO A 730 4.52 -11.21 57.96
CA PRO A 730 5.91 -11.51 58.29
C PRO A 730 6.41 -10.64 59.45
N ARG A 731 7.24 -11.20 60.33
CA ARG A 731 7.93 -10.42 61.37
C ARG A 731 9.03 -9.53 60.79
N ASN A 732 9.61 -9.94 59.66
CA ASN A 732 10.61 -9.13 58.97
C ASN A 732 9.91 -8.02 58.17
N LYS A 733 10.17 -6.77 58.55
CA LYS A 733 9.57 -5.56 57.97
C LYS A 733 9.91 -5.39 56.49
N ASP A 734 11.07 -5.86 56.05
CA ASP A 734 11.52 -5.79 54.66
C ASP A 734 10.65 -6.65 53.73
N LYS A 735 9.89 -7.60 54.32
CA LYS A 735 8.96 -8.47 53.61
C LYS A 735 7.52 -7.95 53.62
N ILE A 736 7.29 -6.76 54.15
CA ILE A 736 5.99 -6.09 54.14
C ILE A 736 6.09 -4.91 53.17
N ASN A 737 5.42 -5.02 52.03
CA ASN A 737 5.19 -3.89 51.14
C ASN A 737 3.86 -3.23 51.52
N ILE A 738 3.81 -1.90 51.59
CA ILE A 738 2.55 -1.17 51.82
C ILE A 738 2.31 -0.28 50.61
N LYS A 739 1.14 -0.42 50.01
CA LYS A 739 0.67 0.40 48.91
C LYS A 739 -0.58 1.14 49.34
N VAL A 740 -0.64 2.45 49.10
CA VAL A 740 -1.83 3.26 49.38
C VAL A 740 -2.52 3.56 48.05
N GLU A 741 -3.81 3.32 47.97
CA GLU A 741 -4.62 3.52 46.76
C GLU A 741 -5.79 4.45 47.07
N ALA A 742 -5.98 5.48 46.24
CA ALA A 742 -7.14 6.35 46.32
C ALA A 742 -8.39 5.62 45.82
N ILE A 743 -9.48 5.66 46.60
CA ILE A 743 -10.83 5.22 46.20
C ILE A 743 -11.78 6.40 45.99
#